data_AF-A0A6V8MX70-F1
#
_entry.id   AF-A0A6V8MX70-F1
#
_cell.length_a   1.000
_cell.length_b   1.000
_cell.length_c   1.000
_cell.angle_alpha   90.00
_cell.angle_beta   90.00
_cell.angle_gamma   90.00
#
_symmetry.space_group_name_H-M   'P 1'
#
loop_
_entity.id
_entity.type
_entity.pdbx_description
1 polymer ?
#
loop_
_entity_poly.entity_id
_entity_poly.type
_entity_poly.pdbx_seq_one_letter_code
_entity_poly.pdbx_strand_id
1 'polypeptide(L)'
;MRCPLLATALLVVVTLWCCLCYASDSATAADAGQTVIEGVLTQVSKLPKAASNPYPDCYYTAIVDLHQIVAGKSVPQRIILVLPGFFGRKYAPESGYKTGDKIRATVVPFSSMPDTVKQTQQADEIEDVDLNFFFPQQISLINAYTGVVRLPSFAKKNDNNHEVSVSKNRGNNVTNERKEQIQKDLLEINQQLAANGGDWDKWYASYKGFREQYKVQFDAKASRWIGQSFFSAGRLGRDKIYSKEFVASIIDLKNYLAARNVDLIVVRIPAKGEIVEDLFVPLPTKQTSNPYLLKMYKELLEADVEIITDVVPRAKSTRMKFPLMYYYQDFAEIHPAEGMAWVVAEAFSERVERYGEPAHQKKNFLLGKAPDKFKWPEGHPGFDPAENVLFSTVTDTLGKPLSLTQGNESPVLILGSSFIAFPSLTKGGSIPHYFAYLTGIVPDILHRSGGDRMMLRSVAREGKGFLEKRKVCLFPFTPGTAYEALAPLPVFDPHGSPKTLLAAFTGPGLREAVKLDPKAAEGTFSFLSDGTLRIAPVIKGKGTSGTFTVDIPAEVAKFSRFTMELEFSSKDLTTVTAKYAGQTDSTIRSDTQLANNDLFGFFFEGQTPVEIGIEGNRNFVRAVSIKAIRFYGVTSVK
;
A
#
# COMPACT_ATOMS: atom_id res chain seq x y z
N MET A 1 -45.86 46.11 -5.19
CA MET A 1 -46.29 44.94 -5.99
C MET A 1 -45.12 43.97 -6.13
N ARG A 2 -45.31 42.70 -5.68
CA ARG A 2 -44.65 41.42 -6.07
C ARG A 2 -43.11 41.42 -6.18
N CYS A 3 -42.31 40.57 -5.51
CA CYS A 3 -42.52 39.15 -5.17
C CYS A 3 -41.44 38.67 -4.17
N PRO A 4 -41.77 38.07 -3.00
CA PRO A 4 -40.84 37.30 -2.19
C PRO A 4 -41.27 35.83 -2.14
N LEU A 5 -40.77 34.99 -3.04
CA LEU A 5 -41.13 33.56 -3.07
C LEU A 5 -39.96 32.61 -3.38
N LEU A 6 -38.74 33.12 -3.63
CA LEU A 6 -37.59 32.25 -3.95
C LEU A 6 -36.64 31.95 -2.76
N ALA A 7 -36.73 32.70 -1.66
CA ALA A 7 -35.85 32.47 -0.50
C ALA A 7 -36.32 31.33 0.42
N THR A 8 -37.62 31.00 0.41
CA THR A 8 -38.20 29.96 1.29
C THR A 8 -38.14 28.56 0.68
N ALA A 9 -38.06 28.43 -0.65
CA ALA A 9 -37.98 27.13 -1.32
C ALA A 9 -36.58 26.48 -1.22
N LEU A 10 -35.52 27.29 -1.14
CA LEU A 10 -34.15 26.78 -1.03
C LEU A 10 -33.80 26.30 0.40
N LEU A 11 -34.47 26.84 1.43
CA LEU A 11 -34.24 26.45 2.82
C LEU A 11 -34.93 25.13 3.20
N VAL A 12 -36.04 24.78 2.53
CA VAL A 12 -36.79 23.52 2.76
C VAL A 12 -36.13 22.31 2.07
N VAL A 13 -35.44 22.50 0.94
CA VAL A 13 -34.73 21.40 0.25
C VAL A 13 -33.42 21.02 0.95
N VAL A 14 -32.74 21.96 1.60
CA VAL A 14 -31.50 21.69 2.36
C VAL A 14 -31.77 21.11 3.75
N THR A 15 -32.94 21.37 4.35
CA THR A 15 -33.33 20.74 5.62
C THR A 15 -33.93 19.35 5.44
N LEU A 16 -34.57 19.02 4.32
CA LEU A 16 -35.07 17.66 4.05
C LEU A 16 -33.94 16.63 3.78
N TRP A 17 -32.75 17.06 3.32
CA TRP A 17 -31.62 16.13 3.14
C TRP A 17 -30.84 15.84 4.43
N CYS A 18 -30.95 16.68 5.45
CA CYS A 18 -30.35 16.44 6.77
C CYS A 18 -31.29 15.70 7.75
N CYS A 19 -32.60 15.69 7.50
CA CYS A 19 -33.57 15.07 8.41
C CYS A 19 -34.07 13.68 8.01
N LEU A 20 -33.63 13.10 6.88
CA LEU A 20 -33.99 11.73 6.47
C LEU A 20 -33.00 10.64 6.94
N CYS A 21 -31.97 11.01 7.74
CA CYS A 21 -31.00 10.05 8.29
C CYS A 21 -31.09 9.84 9.80
N TYR A 22 -32.06 10.45 10.49
CA TYR A 22 -32.20 10.28 11.94
C TYR A 22 -33.67 10.04 12.34
N ALA A 23 -33.86 8.92 13.06
CA ALA A 23 -35.05 8.46 13.78
C ALA A 23 -35.87 7.34 13.10
N SER A 24 -35.46 6.09 13.34
CA SER A 24 -36.39 5.05 13.80
C SER A 24 -35.62 4.04 14.67
N ASP A 25 -35.79 4.15 15.99
CA ASP A 25 -35.43 3.12 16.98
C ASP A 25 -36.48 1.99 16.93
N SER A 26 -36.52 1.31 15.79
CA SER A 26 -37.22 0.05 15.63
C SER A 26 -36.24 -0.91 15.00
N ALA A 27 -35.85 -1.94 15.76
CA ALA A 27 -35.05 -3.07 15.31
C ALA A 27 -35.76 -3.74 14.12
N THR A 28 -35.54 -3.19 12.93
CA THR A 28 -35.93 -3.79 11.66
C THR A 28 -35.08 -5.05 11.49
N ALA A 29 -35.73 -6.13 11.08
CA ALA A 29 -35.04 -7.38 10.77
C ALA A 29 -33.88 -7.06 9.82
N ALA A 30 -32.66 -7.36 10.25
CA ALA A 30 -31.45 -7.08 9.49
C ALA A 30 -31.61 -7.64 8.06
N ASP A 31 -31.35 -6.80 7.07
CA ASP A 31 -31.31 -7.23 5.67
C ASP A 31 -30.35 -8.42 5.54
N ALA A 32 -30.63 -9.38 4.64
CA ALA A 32 -29.99 -10.71 4.60
C ALA A 32 -28.44 -10.74 4.42
N GLY A 33 -27.79 -9.58 4.38
CA GLY A 33 -26.33 -9.40 4.35
C GLY A 33 -25.71 -8.71 5.57
N GLN A 34 -26.50 -8.17 6.51
CA GLN A 34 -26.00 -7.36 7.63
C GLN A 34 -25.78 -8.21 8.89
N THR A 35 -24.74 -7.89 9.65
CA THR A 35 -24.46 -8.52 10.96
C THR A 35 -24.41 -7.45 12.03
N VAL A 36 -25.19 -7.59 13.10
CA VAL A 36 -25.13 -6.70 14.26
C VAL A 36 -24.19 -7.31 15.28
N ILE A 37 -23.15 -6.58 15.65
CA ILE A 37 -22.11 -7.00 16.58
C ILE A 37 -22.06 -6.08 17.79
N GLU A 38 -21.60 -6.63 18.90
CA GLU A 38 -21.15 -5.85 20.06
C GLU A 38 -19.76 -6.31 20.47
N GLY A 39 -18.88 -5.37 20.78
CA GLY A 39 -17.49 -5.65 21.09
C GLY A 39 -16.77 -4.44 21.68
N VAL A 40 -15.47 -4.59 21.86
CA VAL A 40 -14.59 -3.55 22.37
C VAL A 40 -13.55 -3.19 21.32
N LEU A 41 -13.34 -1.89 21.11
CA LEU A 41 -12.23 -1.42 20.30
C LEU A 41 -10.92 -1.72 21.04
N THR A 42 -10.09 -2.57 20.48
CA THR A 42 -8.82 -2.99 21.08
C THR A 42 -7.62 -2.37 20.42
N GLN A 43 -7.78 -1.72 19.28
CA GLN A 43 -6.73 -0.93 18.65
C GLN A 43 -7.39 0.06 17.73
N VAL A 44 -6.89 1.29 17.69
CA VAL A 44 -7.42 2.35 16.84
C VAL A 44 -6.24 3.03 16.16
N SER A 45 -6.23 3.03 14.83
CA SER A 45 -5.20 3.71 14.03
C SER A 45 -5.30 5.22 14.22
N LYS A 46 -4.15 5.89 14.27
CA LYS A 46 -4.12 7.35 14.41
C LYS A 46 -4.58 8.04 13.13
N LEU A 47 -5.55 8.93 13.28
CA LEU A 47 -5.97 9.80 12.19
C LEU A 47 -4.94 10.91 11.89
N PRO A 48 -4.64 11.19 10.61
CA PRO A 48 -3.89 12.38 10.24
C PRO A 48 -4.71 13.64 10.51
N LYS A 49 -4.03 14.80 10.61
CA LYS A 49 -4.72 16.09 10.81
C LYS A 49 -5.56 16.44 9.57
N ALA A 50 -6.88 16.49 9.72
CA ALA A 50 -7.81 16.76 8.61
C ALA A 50 -7.50 18.04 7.82
N ALA A 51 -7.09 19.12 8.51
CA ALA A 51 -6.79 20.41 7.88
C ALA A 51 -5.57 20.38 6.96
N SER A 52 -4.56 19.55 7.27
CA SER A 52 -3.30 19.49 6.52
C SER A 52 -3.14 18.22 5.68
N ASN A 53 -4.11 17.32 5.74
CA ASN A 53 -4.05 16.07 4.98
C ASN A 53 -4.19 16.35 3.47
N PRO A 54 -3.41 15.71 2.58
CA PRO A 54 -3.54 15.92 1.14
C PRO A 54 -4.90 15.49 0.59
N TYR A 55 -5.60 14.58 1.26
CA TYR A 55 -6.93 14.10 0.88
C TYR A 55 -8.02 14.76 1.73
N PRO A 56 -9.15 15.18 1.14
CA PRO A 56 -10.25 15.78 1.88
C PRO A 56 -11.02 14.77 2.74
N ASP A 57 -10.95 13.48 2.36
CA ASP A 57 -11.68 12.38 2.96
C ASP A 57 -10.71 11.30 3.40
N CYS A 58 -10.93 10.72 4.59
CA CYS A 58 -10.09 9.68 5.15
C CYS A 58 -10.90 8.78 6.10
N TYR A 59 -10.75 7.48 5.91
CA TYR A 59 -11.15 6.47 6.89
C TYR A 59 -9.96 6.14 7.80
N TYR A 60 -10.22 5.51 8.94
CA TYR A 60 -9.18 4.88 9.75
C TYR A 60 -9.60 3.48 10.15
N THR A 61 -8.66 2.64 10.55
CA THR A 61 -8.96 1.27 10.97
C THR A 61 -8.95 1.10 12.48
N ALA A 62 -9.80 0.21 12.99
CA ALA A 62 -9.79 -0.24 14.37
C ALA A 62 -9.91 -1.76 14.45
N ILE A 63 -9.19 -2.40 15.38
CA ILE A 63 -9.44 -3.81 15.73
C ILE A 63 -10.57 -3.85 16.74
N VAL A 64 -11.51 -4.77 16.53
CA VAL A 64 -12.60 -5.06 17.47
C VAL A 64 -12.52 -6.52 17.90
N ASP A 65 -12.40 -6.72 19.21
CA ASP A 65 -12.65 -8.02 19.81
C ASP A 65 -14.14 -8.09 20.16
N LEU A 66 -14.86 -8.97 19.45
CA LEU A 66 -16.29 -9.15 19.58
C LEU A 66 -16.61 -9.86 20.89
N HIS A 67 -17.53 -9.27 21.64
CA HIS A 67 -18.15 -9.93 22.78
C HIS A 67 -19.24 -10.89 22.30
N GLN A 68 -20.05 -10.43 21.33
CA GLN A 68 -21.17 -11.20 20.79
C GLN A 68 -21.61 -10.72 19.41
N ILE A 69 -22.30 -11.63 18.71
CA ILE A 69 -23.11 -11.32 17.54
C ILE A 69 -24.55 -11.19 18.01
N VAL A 70 -25.13 -10.00 17.91
CA VAL A 70 -26.51 -9.72 18.34
C VAL A 70 -27.51 -10.26 17.31
N ALA A 71 -27.21 -10.13 16.02
CA ALA A 71 -28.04 -10.62 14.93
C ALA A 71 -27.22 -10.80 13.64
N GLY A 72 -27.74 -11.60 12.70
CA GLY A 72 -27.14 -11.75 11.37
C GLY A 72 -26.19 -12.93 11.23
N LYS A 73 -25.19 -12.79 10.36
CA LYS A 73 -24.28 -13.88 9.99
C LYS A 73 -23.17 -14.06 11.01
N SER A 74 -22.61 -15.27 11.02
CA SER A 74 -21.42 -15.57 11.78
C SER A 74 -20.22 -14.77 11.25
N VAL A 75 -19.48 -14.11 12.14
CA VAL A 75 -18.25 -13.36 11.83
C VAL A 75 -17.12 -13.81 12.76
N PRO A 76 -15.84 -13.63 12.40
CA PRO A 76 -14.74 -13.94 13.29
C PRO A 76 -14.84 -13.15 14.59
N GLN A 77 -14.38 -13.73 15.70
CA GLN A 77 -14.41 -13.06 17.01
C GLN A 77 -13.52 -11.81 17.06
N ARG A 78 -12.53 -11.69 16.17
CA ARG A 78 -11.66 -10.52 16.04
C ARG A 78 -11.68 -10.06 14.60
N ILE A 79 -11.97 -8.78 14.38
CA ILE A 79 -12.12 -8.17 13.04
C ILE A 79 -11.47 -6.80 12.99
N ILE A 80 -11.26 -6.28 11.79
CA ILE A 80 -10.94 -4.86 11.57
C ILE A 80 -12.20 -4.13 11.11
N LEU A 81 -12.52 -3.00 11.73
CA LEU A 81 -13.49 -2.03 11.24
C LEU A 81 -12.79 -0.89 10.49
N VAL A 82 -13.28 -0.56 9.30
CA VAL A 82 -12.94 0.66 8.57
C VAL A 82 -13.92 1.75 8.97
N LEU A 83 -13.47 2.66 9.82
CA LEU A 83 -14.28 3.68 10.47
C LEU A 83 -14.19 5.04 9.77
N PRO A 84 -15.31 5.80 9.70
CA PRO A 84 -15.32 7.17 9.21
C PRO A 84 -14.35 8.07 10.01
N GLY A 85 -13.36 8.67 9.35
CA GLY A 85 -12.38 9.56 9.99
C GLY A 85 -12.75 11.02 9.83
N PHE A 86 -12.64 11.54 8.60
CA PHE A 86 -13.10 12.87 8.25
C PHE A 86 -13.53 12.92 6.78
N PHE A 87 -14.45 13.83 6.45
CA PHE A 87 -14.92 14.09 5.09
C PHE A 87 -15.02 15.59 4.85
N GLY A 88 -14.57 16.06 3.69
CA GLY A 88 -14.42 17.48 3.41
C GLY A 88 -13.60 18.19 4.49
N ARG A 89 -12.58 17.52 5.03
CA ARG A 89 -11.72 17.96 6.15
C ARG A 89 -12.46 18.20 7.48
N LYS A 90 -13.69 17.71 7.62
CA LYS A 90 -14.46 17.74 8.88
C LYS A 90 -14.48 16.36 9.51
N TYR A 91 -14.06 16.28 10.77
CA TYR A 91 -14.07 15.04 11.52
C TYR A 91 -15.48 14.44 11.63
N ALA A 92 -15.59 13.14 11.38
CA ALA A 92 -16.81 12.38 11.57
C ALA A 92 -17.04 12.12 13.08
N PRO A 93 -18.28 11.84 13.53
CA PRO A 93 -18.54 11.52 14.94
C PRO A 93 -17.67 10.39 15.49
N GLU A 94 -17.37 9.39 14.65
CA GLU A 94 -16.56 8.22 14.98
C GLU A 94 -15.08 8.56 15.12
N SER A 95 -14.60 9.73 14.66
CA SER A 95 -13.18 10.10 14.74
C SER A 95 -12.67 10.21 16.17
N GLY A 96 -13.57 10.36 17.13
CA GLY A 96 -13.26 10.46 18.56
C GLY A 96 -13.20 9.12 19.28
N TYR A 97 -13.48 8.01 18.59
CA TYR A 97 -13.41 6.69 19.20
C TYR A 97 -11.98 6.34 19.57
N LYS A 98 -11.84 5.64 20.69
CA LYS A 98 -10.55 5.25 21.26
C LYS A 98 -10.65 3.81 21.73
N THR A 99 -9.50 3.22 22.01
CA THR A 99 -9.49 1.92 22.63
C THR A 99 -10.25 1.90 23.94
N GLY A 100 -10.92 0.77 24.17
CA GLY A 100 -11.65 0.47 25.39
C GLY A 100 -13.10 0.89 25.27
N ASP A 101 -13.43 1.73 24.28
CA ASP A 101 -14.80 2.02 23.89
C ASP A 101 -15.50 0.72 23.50
N LYS A 102 -16.66 0.50 24.12
CA LYS A 102 -17.57 -0.59 23.73
C LYS A 102 -18.49 -0.07 22.66
N ILE A 103 -18.64 -0.85 21.61
CA ILE A 103 -19.44 -0.47 20.45
C ILE A 103 -20.56 -1.46 20.20
N ARG A 104 -21.63 -0.95 19.60
CA ARG A 104 -22.58 -1.74 18.83
C ARG A 104 -22.50 -1.28 17.38
N ALA A 105 -22.36 -2.22 16.45
CA ALA A 105 -22.25 -1.88 15.03
C ALA A 105 -23.06 -2.83 14.15
N THR A 106 -23.66 -2.30 13.11
CA THR A 106 -24.21 -3.07 11.99
C THR A 106 -23.17 -3.09 10.89
N VAL A 107 -22.59 -4.26 10.65
CA VAL A 107 -21.41 -4.43 9.79
C VAL A 107 -21.70 -5.26 8.55
N VAL A 108 -20.96 -4.93 7.48
CA VAL A 108 -20.87 -5.70 6.23
C VAL A 108 -19.40 -5.91 5.87
N PRO A 109 -19.04 -6.97 5.10
CA PRO A 109 -17.67 -7.15 4.64
C PRO A 109 -17.19 -5.93 3.85
N PHE A 110 -15.99 -5.42 4.14
CA PHE A 110 -15.47 -4.23 3.46
C PHE A 110 -15.30 -4.43 1.95
N SER A 111 -15.01 -5.66 1.52
CA SER A 111 -14.95 -6.04 0.10
C SER A 111 -16.26 -5.83 -0.66
N SER A 112 -17.40 -5.80 0.05
CA SER A 112 -18.72 -5.53 -0.54
C SER A 112 -19.03 -4.04 -0.69
N MET A 113 -18.18 -3.15 -0.16
CA MET A 113 -18.39 -1.71 -0.26
C MET A 113 -18.15 -1.21 -1.69
N PRO A 114 -18.82 -0.12 -2.11
CA PRO A 114 -18.55 0.54 -3.38
C PRO A 114 -17.07 0.95 -3.49
N ASP A 115 -16.55 0.97 -4.71
CA ASP A 115 -15.16 1.36 -4.97
C ASP A 115 -14.82 2.76 -4.46
N THR A 116 -15.79 3.69 -4.44
CA THR A 116 -15.61 5.03 -3.85
C THR A 116 -15.20 4.97 -2.38
N VAL A 117 -15.71 3.99 -1.63
CA VAL A 117 -15.34 3.77 -0.23
C VAL A 117 -13.99 3.05 -0.15
N LYS A 118 -13.82 1.94 -0.88
CA LYS A 118 -12.60 1.12 -0.82
C LYS A 118 -11.33 1.88 -1.21
N GLN A 119 -11.45 2.79 -2.17
CA GLN A 119 -10.35 3.56 -2.74
C GLN A 119 -10.05 4.87 -2.02
N THR A 120 -10.91 5.28 -1.08
CA THR A 120 -10.65 6.44 -0.22
C THR A 120 -9.40 6.19 0.62
N GLN A 121 -8.68 7.27 0.98
CA GLN A 121 -7.53 7.14 1.86
C GLN A 121 -7.94 6.46 3.17
N GLN A 122 -7.09 5.55 3.65
CA GLN A 122 -7.26 4.88 4.93
C GLN A 122 -6.00 5.12 5.77
N ALA A 123 -6.17 5.64 6.98
CA ALA A 123 -5.15 5.64 8.02
C ALA A 123 -5.16 4.26 8.70
N ASP A 124 -4.26 3.40 8.25
CA ASP A 124 -4.13 2.01 8.75
C ASP A 124 -2.72 1.86 9.32
N GLU A 125 -2.61 2.01 10.64
CA GLU A 125 -1.40 1.70 11.40
C GLU A 125 -1.46 0.29 12.01
N ILE A 126 -2.60 -0.39 11.87
CA ILE A 126 -2.80 -1.76 12.35
C ILE A 126 -2.10 -2.73 11.42
N GLU A 127 -2.32 -2.55 10.11
CA GLU A 127 -1.68 -3.30 9.02
C GLU A 127 -1.77 -4.83 9.12
N ASP A 128 -2.65 -5.35 9.98
CA ASP A 128 -2.88 -6.78 10.18
C ASP A 128 -3.58 -7.36 8.95
N VAL A 129 -2.90 -8.30 8.29
CA VAL A 129 -3.34 -8.94 7.05
C VAL A 129 -4.22 -10.16 7.31
N ASP A 130 -4.26 -10.65 8.55
CA ASP A 130 -4.93 -11.90 8.92
C ASP A 130 -6.34 -11.69 9.50
N LEU A 131 -6.73 -10.43 9.68
CA LEU A 131 -8.05 -10.04 10.14
C LEU A 131 -8.96 -9.60 8.97
N ASN A 132 -10.21 -10.05 9.02
CA ASN A 132 -11.21 -9.66 8.04
C ASN A 132 -11.65 -8.21 8.26
N PHE A 133 -11.71 -7.45 7.18
CA PHE A 133 -12.17 -6.06 7.17
C PHE A 133 -13.69 -6.00 7.03
N PHE A 134 -14.30 -5.18 7.87
CA PHE A 134 -15.72 -4.88 7.87
C PHE A 134 -15.93 -3.37 7.84
N PHE A 135 -17.04 -2.95 7.24
CA PHE A 135 -17.50 -1.57 7.24
C PHE A 135 -18.76 -1.46 8.13
N PRO A 136 -18.79 -0.56 9.11
CA PRO A 136 -19.99 -0.30 9.87
C PRO A 136 -20.92 0.62 9.07
N GLN A 137 -22.11 0.12 8.74
CA GLN A 137 -23.19 0.94 8.20
C GLN A 137 -23.82 1.83 9.29
N GLN A 138 -23.80 1.32 10.53
CA GLN A 138 -24.20 2.04 11.73
C GLN A 138 -23.25 1.66 12.85
N ILE A 139 -22.88 2.61 13.70
CA ILE A 139 -22.07 2.36 14.88
C ILE A 139 -22.41 3.35 15.99
N SER A 140 -22.42 2.86 17.23
CA SER A 140 -22.61 3.70 18.41
C SER A 140 -21.82 3.17 19.60
N LEU A 141 -21.47 4.07 20.50
CA LEU A 141 -20.91 3.71 21.80
C LEU A 141 -22.02 3.16 22.70
N ILE A 142 -21.71 2.09 23.44
CA ILE A 142 -22.61 1.48 24.42
C ILE A 142 -21.95 1.41 25.79
N ASN A 143 -22.75 1.55 26.86
CA ASN A 143 -22.22 1.44 28.23
C ASN A 143 -22.10 -0.02 28.69
N ALA A 144 -23.03 -0.87 28.24
CA ALA A 144 -23.11 -2.29 28.55
C ALA A 144 -23.56 -3.08 27.32
N TYR A 145 -23.15 -4.35 27.27
CA TYR A 145 -23.58 -5.28 26.22
C TYR A 145 -25.04 -5.67 26.43
N THR A 146 -25.77 -5.85 25.33
CA THR A 146 -27.16 -6.30 25.34
C THR A 146 -27.23 -7.73 25.87
N GLY A 147 -28.19 -8.05 26.75
CA GLY A 147 -28.44 -9.44 27.13
C GLY A 147 -29.06 -10.21 25.97
N VAL A 148 -28.38 -11.25 25.47
CA VAL A 148 -28.89 -12.09 24.36
C VAL A 148 -29.16 -13.51 24.87
N VAL A 149 -30.37 -14.03 24.60
CA VAL A 149 -30.84 -15.34 25.10
C VAL A 149 -30.18 -16.51 24.35
N ARG A 150 -29.73 -16.30 23.10
CA ARG A 150 -29.00 -17.30 22.31
C ARG A 150 -28.02 -16.63 21.35
N LEU A 151 -26.74 -16.91 21.52
CA LEU A 151 -25.68 -16.32 20.70
C LEU A 151 -25.48 -17.12 19.41
N PRO A 152 -25.49 -16.49 18.22
CA PRO A 152 -24.84 -17.05 17.05
C PRO A 152 -23.38 -17.36 17.41
N SER A 153 -22.90 -18.55 17.04
CA SER A 153 -21.49 -18.88 17.22
C SER A 153 -20.64 -17.99 16.32
N PHE A 154 -19.49 -17.54 16.82
CA PHE A 154 -18.47 -16.92 15.98
C PHE A 154 -18.06 -17.88 14.86
N ALA A 155 -17.69 -17.30 13.73
CA ALA A 155 -17.19 -18.11 12.63
C ALA A 155 -15.90 -18.72 13.13
N LYS A 156 -15.77 -20.05 13.04
CA LYS A 156 -14.43 -20.65 13.11
C LYS A 156 -13.60 -19.92 12.06
N LYS A 157 -12.42 -19.44 12.44
CA LYS A 157 -11.53 -18.68 11.55
C LYS A 157 -11.51 -19.45 10.23
N ASN A 158 -12.08 -18.85 9.18
CA ASN A 158 -12.32 -19.58 7.95
C ASN A 158 -10.97 -20.06 7.44
N ASP A 159 -10.80 -21.38 7.38
CA ASP A 159 -9.82 -22.02 6.51
C ASP A 159 -10.28 -21.75 5.06
N ASN A 160 -10.19 -20.49 4.62
CA ASN A 160 -10.25 -20.15 3.20
C ASN A 160 -8.99 -20.67 2.45
N ASN A 161 -8.20 -21.53 3.11
CA ASN A 161 -7.25 -22.45 2.52
C ASN A 161 -7.97 -23.52 1.69
N HIS A 162 -8.66 -23.10 0.62
CA HIS A 162 -8.80 -23.99 -0.51
C HIS A 162 -7.38 -24.24 -1.03
N GLU A 163 -6.92 -25.49 -0.91
CA GLU A 163 -5.76 -26.02 -1.63
C GLU A 163 -6.03 -25.91 -3.13
N VAL A 164 -5.88 -24.70 -3.67
CA VAL A 164 -5.96 -24.49 -5.11
C VAL A 164 -4.72 -25.14 -5.72
N SER A 165 -4.96 -26.15 -6.54
CA SER A 165 -4.00 -26.72 -7.47
C SER A 165 -3.30 -25.59 -8.22
N VAL A 166 -2.03 -25.36 -7.89
CA VAL A 166 -1.16 -24.42 -8.60
C VAL A 166 -1.20 -24.81 -10.07
N SER A 167 -1.84 -24.00 -10.92
CA SER A 167 -1.88 -24.23 -12.38
C SER A 167 -0.45 -24.27 -12.92
N LYS A 168 0.07 -25.47 -13.15
CA LYS A 168 1.51 -25.72 -13.36
C LYS A 168 2.08 -25.34 -14.74
N ASN A 169 1.28 -24.96 -15.72
CA ASN A 169 1.81 -24.71 -17.06
C ASN A 169 1.90 -23.22 -17.38
N ARG A 170 2.99 -22.61 -16.90
CA ARG A 170 3.53 -21.40 -17.49
C ARG A 170 4.19 -21.80 -18.82
N GLY A 171 3.80 -21.17 -19.93
CA GLY A 171 4.43 -21.45 -21.21
C GLY A 171 5.92 -21.05 -21.17
N ASN A 172 6.82 -21.96 -21.54
CA ASN A 172 8.28 -21.71 -21.52
C ASN A 172 8.66 -20.43 -22.29
N ASN A 173 7.90 -20.06 -23.33
CA ASN A 173 8.14 -18.86 -24.14
C ASN A 173 8.02 -17.56 -23.32
N VAL A 174 6.98 -17.42 -22.48
CA VAL A 174 6.76 -16.21 -21.67
C VAL A 174 7.95 -15.94 -20.75
N THR A 175 8.46 -16.99 -20.11
CA THR A 175 9.62 -16.89 -19.21
C THR A 175 10.88 -16.52 -19.96
N ASN A 176 11.09 -17.04 -21.18
CA ASN A 176 12.26 -16.72 -22.00
C ASN A 176 12.20 -15.28 -22.51
N GLU A 177 11.07 -14.83 -23.08
CA GLU A 177 10.90 -13.46 -23.56
C GLU A 177 11.08 -12.42 -22.45
N ARG A 178 10.56 -12.71 -21.24
CA ARG A 178 10.82 -11.87 -20.06
C ARG A 178 12.31 -11.80 -19.72
N LYS A 179 13.01 -12.94 -19.72
CA LYS A 179 14.46 -12.97 -19.43
C LYS A 179 15.26 -12.20 -20.47
N GLU A 180 14.93 -12.37 -21.75
CA GLU A 180 15.55 -11.61 -22.85
C GLU A 180 15.36 -10.11 -22.65
N GLN A 181 14.15 -9.69 -22.27
CA GLN A 181 13.87 -8.29 -21.99
C GLN A 181 14.67 -7.76 -20.79
N ILE A 182 14.76 -8.51 -19.69
CA ILE A 182 15.60 -8.15 -18.53
C ILE A 182 17.08 -8.02 -18.94
N GLN A 183 17.59 -8.95 -19.74
CA GLN A 183 18.99 -8.90 -20.20
C GLN A 183 19.26 -7.71 -21.12
N LYS A 184 18.31 -7.38 -22.01
CA LYS A 184 18.39 -6.17 -22.84
C LYS A 184 18.47 -4.91 -21.99
N ASP A 185 17.60 -4.77 -20.99
CA ASP A 185 17.57 -3.60 -20.12
C ASP A 185 18.84 -3.50 -19.24
N LEU A 186 19.36 -4.64 -18.75
CA LEU A 186 20.64 -4.70 -18.04
C LEU A 186 21.81 -4.27 -18.93
N LEU A 187 21.85 -4.74 -20.17
CA LEU A 187 22.89 -4.38 -21.13
C LEU A 187 22.90 -2.88 -21.38
N GLU A 188 21.73 -2.27 -21.59
CA GLU A 188 21.61 -0.83 -21.79
C GLU A 188 22.13 -0.04 -20.57
N ILE A 189 21.73 -0.42 -19.35
CA ILE A 189 22.20 0.24 -18.14
C ILE A 189 23.72 0.11 -17.97
N ASN A 190 24.28 -1.09 -18.22
CA ASN A 190 25.72 -1.33 -18.14
C ASN A 190 26.50 -0.51 -19.18
N GLN A 191 25.98 -0.38 -20.39
CA GLN A 191 26.57 0.48 -21.43
C GLN A 191 26.55 1.95 -21.01
N GLN A 192 25.45 2.44 -20.43
CA GLN A 192 25.38 3.80 -19.91
C GLN A 192 26.36 4.04 -18.75
N LEU A 193 26.50 3.07 -17.84
CA LEU A 193 27.47 3.13 -16.74
C LEU A 193 28.92 3.15 -17.28
N ALA A 194 29.25 2.27 -18.22
CA ALA A 194 30.57 2.20 -18.83
C ALA A 194 30.93 3.49 -19.59
N ALA A 195 29.98 4.05 -20.34
CA ALA A 195 30.13 5.33 -21.04
C ALA A 195 30.38 6.52 -20.08
N ASN A 196 30.07 6.36 -18.79
CA ASN A 196 30.27 7.34 -17.74
C ASN A 196 31.38 6.96 -16.74
N GLY A 197 32.32 6.12 -17.17
CA GLY A 197 33.52 5.79 -16.39
C GLY A 197 33.34 4.64 -15.39
N GLY A 198 32.23 3.92 -15.44
CA GLY A 198 32.03 2.67 -14.66
C GLY A 198 31.68 2.88 -13.19
N ASP A 199 31.48 4.12 -12.74
CA ASP A 199 31.37 4.47 -11.33
C ASP A 199 30.17 5.40 -11.09
N TRP A 200 29.20 4.92 -10.30
CA TRP A 200 27.96 5.64 -9.99
C TRP A 200 28.19 6.96 -9.27
N ASP A 201 29.16 7.00 -8.35
CA ASP A 201 29.48 8.19 -7.56
C ASP A 201 30.13 9.27 -8.42
N LYS A 202 31.08 8.89 -9.27
CA LYS A 202 31.73 9.80 -10.22
C LYS A 202 30.76 10.30 -11.28
N TRP A 203 29.93 9.42 -11.86
CA TRP A 203 28.88 9.84 -12.78
C TRP A 203 27.93 10.83 -12.12
N TYR A 204 27.44 10.50 -10.92
CA TYR A 204 26.59 11.41 -10.16
C TYR A 204 27.29 12.76 -9.89
N ALA A 205 28.53 12.76 -9.42
CA ALA A 205 29.30 13.96 -9.11
C ALA A 205 29.53 14.85 -10.35
N SER A 206 29.74 14.25 -11.52
CA SER A 206 29.97 14.97 -12.79
C SER A 206 28.82 15.92 -13.16
N TYR A 207 27.60 15.65 -12.66
CA TYR A 207 26.39 16.44 -12.96
C TYR A 207 26.08 17.51 -11.91
N LYS A 208 26.99 17.78 -10.98
CA LYS A 208 26.76 18.78 -9.92
C LYS A 208 26.36 20.14 -10.49
N GLY A 209 27.10 20.66 -11.46
CA GLY A 209 26.81 21.97 -12.07
C GLY A 209 25.45 22.02 -12.76
N PHE A 210 25.08 20.96 -13.49
CA PHE A 210 23.74 20.84 -14.08
C PHE A 210 22.63 20.86 -13.02
N ARG A 211 22.76 20.08 -11.93
CA ARG A 211 21.76 20.04 -10.86
C ARG A 211 21.64 21.38 -10.13
N GLU A 212 22.73 22.12 -9.95
CA GLU A 212 22.75 23.46 -9.36
C GLU A 212 22.02 24.45 -10.27
N GLN A 213 22.28 24.43 -11.58
CA GLN A 213 21.57 25.28 -12.55
C GLN A 213 20.07 24.94 -12.60
N TYR A 214 19.72 23.65 -12.63
CA TYR A 214 18.31 23.25 -12.66
C TYR A 214 17.59 23.61 -11.36
N LYS A 215 18.29 23.54 -10.21
CA LYS A 215 17.76 24.01 -8.93
C LYS A 215 17.35 25.49 -8.98
N VAL A 216 18.10 26.35 -9.66
CA VAL A 216 17.72 27.76 -9.84
C VAL A 216 16.39 27.86 -10.60
N GLN A 217 16.21 27.07 -11.66
CA GLN A 217 14.95 27.04 -12.43
C GLN A 217 13.78 26.52 -11.59
N PHE A 218 14.00 25.46 -10.80
CA PHE A 218 13.01 24.92 -9.86
C PHE A 218 12.61 25.93 -8.78
N ASP A 219 13.58 26.57 -8.13
CA ASP A 219 13.33 27.55 -7.06
C ASP A 219 12.60 28.79 -7.61
N ALA A 220 12.89 29.20 -8.85
CA ALA A 220 12.19 30.25 -9.56
C ALA A 220 10.80 29.82 -10.07
N LYS A 221 10.42 28.55 -9.90
CA LYS A 221 9.20 27.95 -10.47
C LYS A 221 9.05 28.23 -11.96
N ALA A 222 10.16 28.17 -12.69
CA ALA A 222 10.20 28.50 -14.11
C ALA A 222 9.17 27.66 -14.88
N SER A 223 8.43 28.29 -15.78
CA SER A 223 7.46 27.61 -16.64
C SER A 223 7.37 28.27 -18.01
N ARG A 224 6.89 27.54 -19.01
CA ARG A 224 6.73 28.03 -20.37
C ARG A 224 5.80 27.15 -21.19
N TRP A 225 5.17 27.78 -22.17
CA TRP A 225 4.53 27.09 -23.29
C TRP A 225 5.56 26.78 -24.37
N ILE A 226 5.46 25.59 -24.96
CA ILE A 226 6.20 25.18 -26.15
C ILE A 226 5.20 24.52 -27.09
N GLY A 227 4.84 25.23 -28.17
CA GLY A 227 3.70 24.83 -28.99
C GLY A 227 2.43 24.74 -28.15
N GLN A 228 1.73 23.60 -28.24
CA GLN A 228 0.49 23.32 -27.52
C GLN A 228 0.72 22.68 -26.13
N SER A 229 1.98 22.57 -25.68
CA SER A 229 2.32 21.88 -24.44
C SER A 229 2.85 22.87 -23.41
N PHE A 230 2.41 22.71 -22.15
CA PHE A 230 2.88 23.53 -21.04
C PHE A 230 3.80 22.73 -20.12
N PHE A 231 4.89 23.37 -19.66
CA PHE A 231 5.88 22.76 -18.79
C PHE A 231 6.27 23.71 -17.65
N SER A 232 6.48 23.16 -16.46
CA SER A 232 7.15 23.86 -15.35
C SER A 232 8.31 23.04 -14.82
N ALA A 233 9.35 23.72 -14.35
CA ALA A 233 10.56 23.14 -13.78
C ALA A 233 10.22 22.45 -12.46
N GLY A 234 9.65 21.25 -12.54
CA GLY A 234 9.23 20.47 -11.38
C GLY A 234 10.42 19.84 -10.65
N ARG A 235 10.13 19.18 -9.52
CA ARG A 235 11.18 18.59 -8.67
C ARG A 235 12.00 17.58 -9.48
N LEU A 236 13.31 17.75 -9.41
CA LEU A 236 14.31 16.78 -9.88
C LEU A 236 14.92 16.08 -8.66
N GLY A 237 15.13 14.77 -8.73
CA GLY A 237 15.78 14.02 -7.67
C GLY A 237 17.24 14.44 -7.49
N ARG A 238 17.62 14.97 -6.32
CA ARG A 238 18.94 15.59 -6.04
C ARG A 238 19.82 14.81 -5.06
N ASP A 239 19.41 13.61 -4.69
CA ASP A 239 20.14 12.78 -3.73
C ASP A 239 20.67 11.51 -4.43
N LYS A 240 21.40 10.66 -3.69
CA LYS A 240 21.74 9.30 -4.12
C LYS A 240 20.52 8.42 -3.86
N ILE A 241 19.59 8.39 -4.80
CA ILE A 241 18.20 7.99 -4.56
C ILE A 241 17.99 6.49 -4.68
N TYR A 242 17.91 5.78 -3.56
CA TYR A 242 16.93 4.70 -3.25
C TYR A 242 17.35 4.01 -1.93
N SER A 243 16.42 3.31 -1.28
CA SER A 243 16.66 2.48 -0.10
C SER A 243 16.92 1.02 -0.51
N LYS A 244 17.90 0.35 0.09
CA LYS A 244 18.12 -1.09 -0.15
C LYS A 244 16.93 -1.92 0.34
N GLU A 245 16.29 -1.45 1.40
CA GLU A 245 15.09 -2.03 1.96
C GLU A 245 13.91 -1.96 0.97
N PHE A 246 13.79 -0.90 0.18
CA PHE A 246 12.83 -0.85 -0.94
C PHE A 246 13.08 -1.97 -1.95
N VAL A 247 14.33 -2.14 -2.39
CA VAL A 247 14.71 -3.20 -3.35
C VAL A 247 14.37 -4.58 -2.78
N ALA A 248 14.70 -4.82 -1.51
CA ALA A 248 14.32 -6.06 -0.81
C ALA A 248 12.81 -6.28 -0.79
N SER A 249 12.00 -5.26 -0.45
CA SER A 249 10.54 -5.38 -0.46
C SER A 249 9.97 -5.72 -1.84
N ILE A 250 10.53 -5.16 -2.92
CA ILE A 250 10.08 -5.49 -4.28
C ILE A 250 10.45 -6.93 -4.66
N ILE A 251 11.62 -7.42 -4.23
CA ILE A 251 12.03 -8.82 -4.41
C ILE A 251 11.05 -9.74 -3.66
N ASP A 252 10.66 -9.39 -2.44
CA ASP A 252 9.68 -10.15 -1.66
C ASP A 252 8.32 -10.19 -2.37
N LEU A 253 7.86 -9.05 -2.93
CA LEU A 253 6.64 -9.00 -3.73
C LEU A 253 6.73 -9.91 -4.96
N LYS A 254 7.86 -9.87 -5.67
CA LYS A 254 8.09 -10.75 -6.81
C LYS A 254 8.01 -12.21 -6.40
N ASN A 255 8.64 -12.60 -5.30
CA ASN A 255 8.64 -13.99 -4.83
C ASN A 255 7.24 -14.44 -4.38
N TYR A 256 6.50 -13.56 -3.68
CA TYR A 256 5.13 -13.84 -3.24
C TYR A 256 4.17 -14.05 -4.42
N LEU A 257 4.28 -13.23 -5.45
CA LEU A 257 3.49 -13.34 -6.69
C LEU A 257 3.91 -14.55 -7.53
N ALA A 258 5.22 -14.80 -7.66
CA ALA A 258 5.75 -15.94 -8.41
C ALA A 258 5.33 -17.29 -7.81
N ALA A 259 5.24 -17.40 -6.48
CA ALA A 259 4.69 -18.57 -5.79
C ALA A 259 3.22 -18.86 -6.14
N ARG A 260 2.53 -17.89 -6.75
CA ARG A 260 1.15 -17.98 -7.23
C ARG A 260 1.06 -17.91 -8.76
N ASN A 261 2.18 -18.10 -9.46
CA ASN A 261 2.32 -18.01 -10.92
C ASN A 261 1.93 -16.65 -11.51
N VAL A 262 2.15 -15.57 -10.76
CA VAL A 262 1.94 -14.20 -11.22
C VAL A 262 3.28 -13.52 -11.39
N ASP A 263 3.52 -12.94 -12.57
CA ASP A 263 4.71 -12.15 -12.80
C ASP A 263 4.56 -10.73 -12.29
N LEU A 264 5.61 -10.23 -11.62
CA LEU A 264 5.72 -8.83 -11.27
C LEU A 264 6.46 -8.07 -12.36
N ILE A 265 5.83 -7.00 -12.84
CA ILE A 265 6.47 -5.91 -13.59
C ILE A 265 6.32 -4.65 -12.76
N VAL A 266 7.43 -3.96 -12.48
CA VAL A 266 7.40 -2.67 -11.79
C VAL A 266 7.65 -1.53 -12.77
N VAL A 267 7.09 -0.36 -12.47
CA VAL A 267 7.38 0.86 -13.22
C VAL A 267 7.48 2.04 -12.27
N ARG A 268 8.56 2.81 -12.39
CA ARG A 268 8.68 4.05 -11.66
C ARG A 268 7.96 5.15 -12.44
N ILE A 269 6.99 5.80 -11.82
CA ILE A 269 6.50 7.06 -12.38
C ILE A 269 7.59 8.11 -12.14
N PRO A 270 8.14 8.76 -13.19
CA PRO A 270 9.23 9.71 -13.03
C PRO A 270 8.77 10.97 -12.30
N ALA A 271 9.73 11.77 -11.85
CA ALA A 271 9.40 13.10 -11.33
C ALA A 271 9.20 14.10 -12.47
N LYS A 272 8.34 15.11 -12.28
CA LYS A 272 8.10 16.20 -13.25
C LYS A 272 9.38 16.74 -13.87
N GLY A 273 10.41 16.98 -13.05
CA GLY A 273 11.67 17.57 -13.49
C GLY A 273 12.47 16.67 -14.43
N GLU A 274 12.41 15.35 -14.26
CA GLU A 274 13.12 14.38 -15.10
C GLU A 274 12.61 14.39 -16.54
N ILE A 275 11.35 14.81 -16.75
CA ILE A 275 10.72 14.87 -18.07
C ILE A 275 10.97 16.20 -18.78
N VAL A 276 11.40 17.25 -18.09
CA VAL A 276 11.47 18.62 -18.64
C VAL A 276 12.81 19.31 -18.45
N GLU A 277 13.74 18.68 -17.75
CA GLU A 277 15.06 19.23 -17.43
C GLU A 277 15.79 19.88 -18.61
N ASP A 278 15.79 19.26 -19.78
CA ASP A 278 16.41 19.76 -21.02
C ASP A 278 15.69 20.98 -21.62
N LEU A 279 14.48 21.30 -21.18
CA LEU A 279 13.76 22.51 -21.59
C LEU A 279 14.19 23.74 -20.77
N PHE A 280 14.80 23.53 -19.61
CA PHE A 280 15.17 24.59 -18.66
C PHE A 280 16.68 24.77 -18.52
N VAL A 281 17.46 23.69 -18.66
CA VAL A 281 18.92 23.71 -18.59
C VAL A 281 19.50 22.75 -19.63
N PRO A 282 20.57 23.10 -20.36
CA PRO A 282 21.22 22.17 -21.27
C PRO A 282 21.66 20.88 -20.55
N LEU A 283 21.24 19.72 -21.07
CA LEU A 283 21.63 18.44 -20.49
C LEU A 283 23.11 18.11 -20.76
N PRO A 284 23.86 17.62 -19.76
CA PRO A 284 25.17 17.03 -19.99
C PRO A 284 25.03 15.71 -20.74
N THR A 285 25.16 15.74 -22.07
CA THR A 285 24.94 14.61 -23.00
C THR A 285 23.54 13.97 -22.88
N LYS A 286 23.08 13.17 -23.86
CA LYS A 286 21.73 12.56 -23.85
C LYS A 286 21.62 11.43 -22.81
N GLN A 287 21.64 11.77 -21.52
CA GLN A 287 21.83 10.83 -20.43
C GLN A 287 20.82 11.06 -19.28
N THR A 288 20.62 10.03 -18.44
CA THR A 288 19.72 10.09 -17.27
C THR A 288 20.27 11.06 -16.22
N SER A 289 19.46 12.03 -15.79
CA SER A 289 19.88 13.09 -14.85
C SER A 289 20.19 12.64 -13.43
N ASN A 290 19.70 11.47 -13.01
CA ASN A 290 20.08 10.84 -11.76
C ASN A 290 20.49 9.37 -11.97
N PRO A 291 21.80 9.07 -12.05
CA PRO A 291 22.28 7.71 -12.28
C PRO A 291 21.98 6.71 -11.15
N TYR A 292 21.66 7.16 -9.92
CA TYR A 292 21.27 6.24 -8.85
C TYR A 292 19.91 5.56 -9.10
N LEU A 293 19.07 6.15 -9.96
CA LEU A 293 17.84 5.48 -10.41
C LEU A 293 18.18 4.27 -11.28
N LEU A 294 19.16 4.40 -12.18
CA LEU A 294 19.62 3.28 -13.00
C LEU A 294 20.32 2.23 -12.15
N LYS A 295 21.02 2.62 -11.09
CA LYS A 295 21.57 1.69 -10.10
C LYS A 295 20.47 0.85 -9.43
N MET A 296 19.39 1.49 -8.97
CA MET A 296 18.23 0.78 -8.42
C MET A 296 17.62 -0.19 -9.45
N TYR A 297 17.44 0.28 -10.70
CA TYR A 297 16.88 -0.55 -11.77
C TYR A 297 17.76 -1.76 -12.04
N LYS A 298 19.09 -1.57 -12.07
CA LYS A 298 20.06 -2.65 -12.22
C LYS A 298 19.94 -3.69 -11.10
N GLU A 299 19.88 -3.26 -9.85
CA GLU A 299 19.74 -4.18 -8.70
C GLU A 299 18.43 -4.99 -8.75
N LEU A 300 17.33 -4.37 -9.18
CA LEU A 300 16.06 -5.07 -9.40
C LEU A 300 16.16 -6.09 -10.53
N LEU A 301 16.71 -5.71 -11.69
CA LEU A 301 16.88 -6.60 -12.83
C LEU A 301 17.81 -7.78 -12.52
N GLU A 302 18.90 -7.55 -11.78
CA GLU A 302 19.81 -8.61 -11.30
C GLU A 302 19.13 -9.58 -10.34
N ALA A 303 18.13 -9.12 -9.59
CA ALA A 303 17.30 -9.95 -8.72
C ALA A 303 16.12 -10.63 -9.46
N ASP A 304 16.13 -10.63 -10.79
CA ASP A 304 15.06 -11.13 -11.65
C ASP A 304 13.71 -10.43 -11.34
N VAL A 305 13.74 -9.12 -11.12
CA VAL A 305 12.55 -8.25 -11.10
C VAL A 305 12.56 -7.42 -12.38
N GLU A 306 11.53 -7.57 -13.21
CA GLU A 306 11.40 -6.78 -14.43
C GLU A 306 10.93 -5.37 -14.08
N ILE A 307 11.65 -4.37 -14.58
CA ILE A 307 11.30 -2.96 -14.48
C ILE A 307 11.27 -2.33 -15.87
N ILE A 308 10.26 -1.50 -16.14
CA ILE A 308 10.19 -0.71 -17.38
C ILE A 308 11.16 0.47 -17.25
N THR A 309 12.32 0.38 -17.90
CA THR A 309 13.45 1.31 -17.78
C THR A 309 13.34 2.55 -18.67
N ASP A 310 12.52 2.49 -19.73
CA ASP A 310 12.48 3.47 -20.82
C ASP A 310 11.31 4.47 -20.73
N VAL A 311 10.61 4.55 -19.59
CA VAL A 311 9.51 5.51 -19.38
C VAL A 311 9.97 6.96 -19.53
N VAL A 312 11.14 7.33 -18.98
CA VAL A 312 11.68 8.69 -19.08
C VAL A 312 12.02 9.07 -20.53
N PRO A 313 12.82 8.29 -21.29
CA PRO A 313 13.10 8.63 -22.68
C PRO A 313 11.84 8.65 -23.55
N ARG A 314 10.90 7.71 -23.37
CA ARG A 314 9.59 7.74 -24.06
C ARG A 314 8.85 9.03 -23.77
N ALA A 315 8.69 9.38 -22.50
CA ALA A 315 8.03 10.62 -22.08
C ALA A 315 8.69 11.86 -22.69
N LYS A 316 10.02 11.96 -22.69
CA LYS A 316 10.73 13.08 -23.33
C LYS A 316 10.46 13.15 -24.84
N SER A 317 10.39 12.01 -25.52
CA SER A 317 10.13 11.97 -26.97
C SER A 317 8.68 12.28 -27.35
N THR A 318 7.72 12.01 -26.47
CA THR A 318 6.28 12.18 -26.73
C THR A 318 5.65 13.39 -26.05
N ARG A 319 6.35 14.08 -25.13
CA ARG A 319 5.77 15.18 -24.32
C ARG A 319 5.16 16.34 -25.10
N MET A 320 5.54 16.52 -26.37
CA MET A 320 4.96 17.55 -27.25
C MET A 320 3.66 17.11 -27.94
N LYS A 321 3.31 15.81 -27.87
CA LYS A 321 2.05 15.26 -28.40
C LYS A 321 0.88 15.45 -27.44
N PHE A 322 1.17 15.79 -26.19
CA PHE A 322 0.18 15.99 -25.14
C PHE A 322 0.24 17.44 -24.64
N PRO A 323 -0.90 18.09 -24.36
CA PRO A 323 -0.88 19.41 -23.75
C PRO A 323 -0.17 19.41 -22.39
N LEU A 324 -0.32 18.33 -21.62
CA LEU A 324 0.26 18.16 -20.30
C LEU A 324 0.76 16.72 -20.09
N MET A 325 2.03 16.59 -19.67
CA MET A 325 2.55 15.35 -19.09
C MET A 325 2.20 15.24 -17.60
N TYR A 326 2.18 16.37 -16.91
CA TYR A 326 1.75 16.53 -15.52
C TYR A 326 0.92 17.81 -15.42
N TYR A 327 0.18 17.99 -14.33
CA TYR A 327 -0.50 19.25 -14.02
C TYR A 327 0.53 20.30 -13.57
N TYR A 328 1.28 20.87 -14.52
CA TYR A 328 2.39 21.80 -14.27
C TYR A 328 1.96 23.17 -13.72
N GLN A 329 0.70 23.56 -13.93
CA GLN A 329 0.11 24.81 -13.42
C GLN A 329 0.00 24.83 -11.90
N ASP A 330 -0.19 23.66 -11.28
CA ASP A 330 0.01 23.49 -9.85
C ASP A 330 1.43 22.95 -9.63
N PHE A 331 2.33 23.82 -9.21
CA PHE A 331 3.73 23.49 -9.02
C PHE A 331 3.94 22.39 -7.97
N ALA A 332 3.04 22.29 -6.98
CA ALA A 332 3.12 21.31 -5.90
C ALA A 332 2.47 19.97 -6.26
N GLU A 333 1.56 19.97 -7.23
CA GLU A 333 0.97 18.73 -7.76
C GLU A 333 2.09 17.84 -8.32
N ILE A 334 2.05 16.54 -8.07
CA ILE A 334 3.05 15.56 -8.54
C ILE A 334 2.42 14.45 -9.37
N HIS A 335 1.09 14.37 -9.43
CA HIS A 335 0.39 13.34 -10.16
C HIS A 335 0.54 13.50 -11.69
N PRO A 336 0.58 12.38 -12.43
CA PRO A 336 0.64 12.40 -13.88
C PRO A 336 -0.64 13.00 -14.47
N ALA A 337 -0.51 13.75 -15.56
CA ALA A 337 -1.63 14.08 -16.43
C ALA A 337 -1.76 13.00 -17.53
N GLU A 338 -2.60 13.24 -18.54
CA GLU A 338 -2.85 12.30 -19.63
C GLU A 338 -1.56 11.77 -20.26
N GLY A 339 -0.64 12.65 -20.64
CA GLY A 339 0.54 12.23 -21.41
C GLY A 339 1.44 11.25 -20.67
N MET A 340 1.64 11.44 -19.35
CA MET A 340 2.45 10.51 -18.58
C MET A 340 1.72 9.20 -18.30
N ALA A 341 0.41 9.25 -18.02
CA ALA A 341 -0.38 8.04 -17.85
C ALA A 341 -0.42 7.20 -19.14
N TRP A 342 -0.49 7.85 -20.31
CA TRP A 342 -0.47 7.18 -21.61
C TRP A 342 0.86 6.48 -21.89
N VAL A 343 1.98 7.15 -21.66
CA VAL A 343 3.33 6.56 -21.87
C VAL A 343 3.54 5.32 -21.01
N VAL A 344 3.09 5.33 -19.75
CA VAL A 344 3.21 4.16 -18.87
C VAL A 344 2.31 3.02 -19.35
N ALA A 345 1.09 3.33 -19.78
CA ALA A 345 0.16 2.34 -20.32
C ALA A 345 0.70 1.68 -21.60
N GLU A 346 1.28 2.46 -22.51
CA GLU A 346 1.90 1.99 -23.76
C GLU A 346 3.12 1.10 -23.48
N ALA A 347 4.03 1.56 -22.60
CA ALA A 347 5.19 0.76 -22.25
C ALA A 347 4.79 -0.55 -21.57
N PHE A 348 3.75 -0.55 -20.74
CA PHE A 348 3.24 -1.77 -20.12
C PHE A 348 2.51 -2.68 -21.12
N SER A 349 1.72 -2.14 -22.06
CA SER A 349 1.03 -2.96 -23.06
C SER A 349 2.01 -3.79 -23.88
N GLU A 350 3.15 -3.22 -24.28
CA GLU A 350 4.21 -3.94 -24.98
C GLU A 350 4.77 -5.11 -24.16
N ARG A 351 4.89 -4.95 -22.83
CA ARG A 351 5.33 -6.04 -21.95
C ARG A 351 4.30 -7.15 -21.83
N VAL A 352 3.01 -6.83 -21.94
CA VAL A 352 1.92 -7.80 -21.73
C VAL A 352 1.68 -8.68 -22.97
N GLU A 353 2.09 -8.25 -24.16
CA GLU A 353 1.91 -9.00 -25.42
C GLU A 353 2.44 -10.45 -25.34
N ARG A 354 3.57 -10.65 -24.65
CA ARG A 354 4.19 -11.99 -24.49
C ARG A 354 3.33 -13.01 -23.75
N TYR A 355 2.33 -12.58 -22.98
CA TYR A 355 1.43 -13.50 -22.28
C TYR A 355 0.35 -14.08 -23.21
N GLY A 356 0.40 -13.73 -24.50
CA GLY A 356 -0.55 -14.15 -25.53
C GLY A 356 -1.88 -13.41 -25.43
N GLU A 357 -2.81 -13.73 -26.34
CA GLU A 357 -4.20 -13.35 -26.11
C GLU A 357 -4.69 -14.15 -24.91
N PRO A 358 -5.04 -13.51 -23.78
CA PRO A 358 -5.72 -14.23 -22.73
C PRO A 358 -7.00 -14.83 -23.34
N ALA A 359 -7.52 -15.93 -22.80
CA ALA A 359 -8.81 -16.48 -23.21
C ALA A 359 -10.01 -15.50 -23.06
N HIS A 360 -9.74 -14.25 -22.68
CA HIS A 360 -10.70 -13.15 -22.65
C HIS A 360 -10.85 -12.52 -24.03
N GLN A 361 -12.10 -12.31 -24.42
CA GLN A 361 -12.44 -11.56 -25.63
C GLN A 361 -11.88 -10.14 -25.52
N LYS A 362 -10.94 -9.80 -26.42
CA LYS A 362 -10.51 -8.42 -26.62
C LYS A 362 -11.74 -7.55 -26.87
N LYS A 363 -11.91 -6.52 -26.05
CA LYS A 363 -12.98 -5.55 -26.20
C LYS A 363 -12.47 -4.36 -26.99
N ASN A 364 -13.34 -3.83 -27.85
CA ASN A 364 -13.08 -2.55 -28.49
C ASN A 364 -13.60 -1.43 -27.59
N PHE A 365 -12.74 -0.44 -27.35
CA PHE A 365 -13.06 0.77 -26.60
C PHE A 365 -12.96 1.99 -27.50
N LEU A 366 -13.65 3.06 -27.12
CA LEU A 366 -13.62 4.34 -27.81
C LEU A 366 -12.89 5.38 -26.94
N LEU A 367 -12.45 6.46 -27.58
CA LEU A 367 -11.93 7.64 -26.88
C LEU A 367 -12.95 8.78 -26.96
N GLY A 368 -13.29 9.33 -25.80
CA GLY A 368 -13.99 10.60 -25.65
C GLY A 368 -13.08 11.66 -25.01
N LYS A 369 -13.69 12.76 -24.56
CA LYS A 369 -13.02 13.78 -23.75
C LYS A 369 -13.78 14.03 -22.45
N ALA A 370 -13.06 14.27 -21.37
CA ALA A 370 -13.63 14.65 -20.08
C ALA A 370 -12.83 15.81 -19.46
N PRO A 371 -13.49 16.73 -18.75
CA PRO A 371 -12.81 17.80 -18.04
C PRO A 371 -12.22 17.30 -16.71
N ASP A 372 -11.05 17.81 -16.38
CA ASP A 372 -10.40 17.71 -15.07
C ASP A 372 -10.92 18.80 -14.11
N LYS A 373 -10.46 18.79 -12.86
CA LYS A 373 -10.65 19.88 -11.89
C LYS A 373 -9.65 21.02 -12.10
N PHE A 374 -8.50 20.76 -12.72
CA PHE A 374 -7.49 21.79 -12.96
C PHE A 374 -7.84 22.67 -14.15
N LYS A 375 -7.45 23.94 -14.08
CA LYS A 375 -7.59 24.94 -15.15
C LYS A 375 -6.38 24.98 -16.06
N TRP A 376 -6.55 25.46 -17.29
CA TRP A 376 -5.41 25.70 -18.17
C TRP A 376 -4.50 26.81 -17.62
N PRO A 377 -3.17 26.73 -17.83
CA PRO A 377 -2.26 27.83 -17.54
C PRO A 377 -2.53 29.04 -18.42
N GLU A 378 -2.22 30.24 -17.93
CA GLU A 378 -2.27 31.47 -18.72
C GLU A 378 -1.20 31.50 -19.83
N GLY A 379 -1.40 32.37 -20.82
CA GLY A 379 -0.36 32.73 -21.80
C GLY A 379 -0.33 31.92 -23.09
N HIS A 380 -1.33 31.07 -23.36
CA HIS A 380 -1.48 30.38 -24.64
C HIS A 380 -2.79 30.78 -25.35
N PRO A 381 -2.76 31.20 -26.63
CA PRO A 381 -3.94 31.74 -27.31
C PRO A 381 -5.05 30.70 -27.59
N GLY A 382 -4.70 29.41 -27.59
CA GLY A 382 -5.64 28.30 -27.83
C GLY A 382 -6.20 27.61 -26.58
N PHE A 383 -5.83 28.06 -25.38
CA PHE A 383 -6.34 27.49 -24.13
C PHE A 383 -6.82 28.60 -23.21
N ASP A 384 -8.12 28.59 -22.88
CA ASP A 384 -8.70 29.56 -21.97
C ASP A 384 -8.39 29.17 -20.50
N PRO A 385 -7.71 30.00 -19.70
CA PRO A 385 -7.45 29.72 -18.28
C PRO A 385 -8.73 29.63 -17.43
N ALA A 386 -9.89 30.09 -17.93
CA ALA A 386 -11.19 29.86 -17.29
C ALA A 386 -11.73 28.44 -17.53
N GLU A 387 -11.25 27.72 -18.54
CA GLU A 387 -11.66 26.36 -18.87
C GLU A 387 -10.86 25.30 -18.10
N ASN A 388 -11.51 24.14 -17.90
CA ASN A 388 -10.82 22.99 -17.32
C ASN A 388 -9.93 22.31 -18.35
N VAL A 389 -8.79 21.79 -17.88
CA VAL A 389 -7.95 20.87 -18.66
C VAL A 389 -8.81 19.69 -19.11
N LEU A 390 -8.72 19.35 -20.39
CA LEU A 390 -9.37 18.16 -20.93
C LEU A 390 -8.37 17.01 -21.03
N PHE A 391 -8.85 15.79 -20.75
CA PHE A 391 -8.10 14.56 -21.00
C PHE A 391 -8.95 13.55 -21.78
N SER A 392 -8.30 12.60 -22.45
CA SER A 392 -8.99 11.50 -23.13
C SER A 392 -9.64 10.54 -22.13
N THR A 393 -10.91 10.21 -22.36
CA THR A 393 -11.63 9.20 -21.58
C THR A 393 -11.81 7.94 -22.41
N VAL A 394 -11.49 6.79 -21.84
CA VAL A 394 -11.75 5.48 -22.44
C VAL A 394 -13.18 5.09 -22.11
N THR A 395 -13.98 4.85 -23.14
CA THR A 395 -15.39 4.52 -23.04
C THR A 395 -15.70 3.17 -23.67
N ASP A 396 -16.79 2.55 -23.21
CA ASP A 396 -17.40 1.40 -23.90
C ASP A 396 -18.00 1.82 -25.25
N THR A 397 -18.51 0.86 -26.02
CA THR A 397 -19.15 1.12 -27.31
C THR A 397 -20.44 1.93 -27.22
N LEU A 398 -20.98 2.14 -26.00
CA LEU A 398 -22.14 2.99 -25.73
C LEU A 398 -21.74 4.40 -25.27
N GLY A 399 -20.44 4.72 -25.26
CA GLY A 399 -19.91 6.02 -24.86
C GLY A 399 -19.86 6.24 -23.34
N LYS A 400 -20.09 5.20 -22.52
CA LYS A 400 -19.96 5.31 -21.05
C LYS A 400 -18.51 5.12 -20.64
N PRO A 401 -17.99 5.91 -19.69
CA PRO A 401 -16.64 5.70 -19.15
C PRO A 401 -16.46 4.25 -18.71
N LEU A 402 -15.35 3.63 -19.14
CA LEU A 402 -15.00 2.28 -18.75
C LEU A 402 -14.87 2.22 -17.22
N SER A 403 -15.64 1.35 -16.58
CA SER A 403 -15.55 1.10 -15.15
C SER A 403 -14.54 -0.02 -14.90
N LEU A 404 -13.58 0.25 -14.02
CA LEU A 404 -12.62 -0.74 -13.54
C LEU A 404 -12.95 -1.10 -12.10
N THR A 405 -12.83 -2.38 -11.78
CA THR A 405 -13.19 -2.90 -10.45
C THR A 405 -12.02 -3.63 -9.82
N GLN A 406 -12.10 -3.76 -8.50
CA GLN A 406 -11.31 -4.75 -7.76
C GLN A 406 -11.96 -6.13 -7.91
N GLY A 407 -11.84 -6.70 -9.12
CA GLY A 407 -12.31 -8.05 -9.45
C GLY A 407 -11.24 -9.12 -9.21
N ASN A 408 -11.50 -10.35 -9.63
CA ASN A 408 -10.55 -11.48 -9.63
C ASN A 408 -10.52 -12.22 -10.99
N GLU A 409 -11.06 -11.61 -12.04
CA GLU A 409 -11.33 -12.28 -13.33
C GLU A 409 -10.28 -11.96 -14.40
N SER A 410 -9.63 -10.81 -14.31
CA SER A 410 -8.64 -10.39 -15.30
C SER A 410 -7.30 -11.15 -15.16
N PRO A 411 -6.58 -11.46 -16.25
CA PRO A 411 -5.21 -11.96 -16.21
C PRO A 411 -4.21 -10.87 -15.81
N VAL A 412 -4.63 -9.61 -15.88
CA VAL A 412 -3.81 -8.44 -15.59
C VAL A 412 -4.33 -7.79 -14.31
N LEU A 413 -3.44 -7.67 -13.33
CA LEU A 413 -3.64 -6.85 -12.14
C LEU A 413 -2.82 -5.57 -12.26
N ILE A 414 -3.42 -4.42 -12.00
CA ILE A 414 -2.67 -3.16 -11.81
C ILE A 414 -2.93 -2.67 -10.38
N LEU A 415 -1.87 -2.58 -9.59
CA LEU A 415 -1.97 -2.13 -8.20
C LEU A 415 -1.15 -0.86 -7.98
N GLY A 416 -1.63 0.02 -7.10
CA GLY A 416 -0.96 1.28 -6.83
C GLY A 416 -1.81 2.27 -6.06
N SER A 417 -1.27 3.48 -5.90
CA SER A 417 -1.94 4.57 -5.21
C SER A 417 -2.69 5.51 -6.16
N SER A 418 -2.91 6.75 -5.73
CA SER A 418 -3.49 7.80 -6.55
C SER A 418 -2.79 7.95 -7.91
N PHE A 419 -1.51 7.62 -8.04
CA PHE A 419 -0.79 7.71 -9.32
C PHE A 419 -1.38 6.85 -10.44
N ILE A 420 -2.01 5.70 -10.13
CA ILE A 420 -2.72 4.88 -11.13
C ILE A 420 -4.15 5.35 -11.39
N ALA A 421 -4.67 6.24 -10.55
CA ALA A 421 -6.02 6.78 -10.62
C ALA A 421 -6.12 8.15 -11.31
N PHE A 422 -4.98 8.79 -11.61
CA PHE A 422 -4.93 10.07 -12.33
C PHE A 422 -4.80 9.88 -13.85
N PRO A 423 -5.34 10.80 -14.69
CA PRO A 423 -6.21 11.95 -14.38
C PRO A 423 -7.49 11.67 -13.58
N SER A 424 -8.21 10.61 -13.90
CA SER A 424 -9.44 10.23 -13.21
C SER A 424 -9.83 8.78 -13.49
N LEU A 425 -9.88 7.98 -12.44
CA LEU A 425 -10.37 6.61 -12.51
C LEU A 425 -11.88 6.56 -12.85
N THR A 426 -12.69 7.46 -12.27
CA THR A 426 -14.15 7.45 -12.47
C THR A 426 -14.60 8.00 -13.81
N LYS A 427 -13.74 8.79 -14.47
CA LYS A 427 -13.99 9.35 -15.80
C LYS A 427 -13.21 8.61 -16.90
N GLY A 428 -12.70 7.41 -16.64
CA GLY A 428 -12.08 6.58 -17.68
C GLY A 428 -10.72 7.09 -18.19
N GLY A 429 -10.00 7.94 -17.46
CA GLY A 429 -8.74 8.51 -17.91
C GLY A 429 -7.63 8.25 -16.91
N SER A 430 -6.98 7.10 -16.98
CA SER A 430 -5.82 6.77 -16.14
C SER A 430 -4.98 5.63 -16.74
N ILE A 431 -3.85 5.27 -16.12
CA ILE A 431 -2.95 4.21 -16.61
C ILE A 431 -3.70 2.90 -16.95
N PRO A 432 -4.49 2.30 -16.02
CA PRO A 432 -5.31 1.12 -16.34
C PRO A 432 -6.30 1.29 -17.51
N HIS A 433 -6.87 2.48 -17.68
CA HIS A 433 -7.84 2.74 -18.76
C HIS A 433 -7.16 2.78 -20.12
N TYR A 434 -6.06 3.53 -20.23
CA TYR A 434 -5.30 3.59 -21.47
C TYR A 434 -4.71 2.23 -21.82
N PHE A 435 -4.29 1.44 -20.82
CA PHE A 435 -3.89 0.05 -21.02
C PHE A 435 -5.03 -0.78 -21.63
N ALA A 436 -6.26 -0.65 -21.09
CA ALA A 436 -7.42 -1.35 -21.64
C ALA A 436 -7.75 -0.93 -23.07
N TYR A 437 -7.64 0.37 -23.37
CA TYR A 437 -7.80 0.89 -24.73
C TYR A 437 -6.78 0.30 -25.71
N LEU A 438 -5.51 0.22 -25.31
CA LEU A 438 -4.42 -0.25 -26.17
C LEU A 438 -4.46 -1.77 -26.41
N THR A 439 -4.88 -2.55 -25.42
CA THR A 439 -4.80 -4.02 -25.47
C THR A 439 -6.14 -4.72 -25.69
N GLY A 440 -7.25 -4.04 -25.45
CA GLY A 440 -8.58 -4.63 -25.34
C GLY A 440 -8.81 -5.45 -24.07
N ILE A 441 -7.82 -5.54 -23.17
CA ILE A 441 -7.89 -6.27 -21.90
C ILE A 441 -8.33 -5.31 -20.80
N VAL A 442 -9.44 -5.58 -20.13
CA VAL A 442 -9.84 -4.82 -18.94
C VAL A 442 -9.03 -5.34 -17.75
N PRO A 443 -8.08 -4.57 -17.18
CA PRO A 443 -7.35 -5.00 -16.00
C PRO A 443 -8.26 -4.93 -14.78
N ASP A 444 -8.05 -5.83 -13.83
CA ASP A 444 -8.55 -5.56 -12.48
C ASP A 444 -7.56 -4.66 -11.76
N ILE A 445 -8.07 -3.89 -10.80
CA ILE A 445 -7.26 -2.93 -10.06
C ILE A 445 -7.27 -3.21 -8.56
N LEU A 446 -6.14 -2.97 -7.91
CA LEU A 446 -6.07 -2.84 -6.45
C LEU A 446 -5.54 -1.43 -6.13
N HIS A 447 -6.47 -0.51 -5.89
CA HIS A 447 -6.17 0.92 -5.75
C HIS A 447 -6.46 1.41 -4.32
N ARG A 448 -5.50 2.12 -3.72
CA ARG A 448 -5.70 2.82 -2.44
C ARG A 448 -4.98 4.17 -2.45
N SER A 449 -5.75 5.25 -2.30
CA SER A 449 -5.20 6.61 -2.25
C SER A 449 -4.17 6.76 -1.13
N GLY A 450 -2.96 7.24 -1.47
CA GLY A 450 -1.84 7.38 -0.52
C GLY A 450 -1.28 6.05 0.02
N GLY A 451 -1.58 4.92 -0.63
CA GLY A 451 -1.29 3.58 -0.12
C GLY A 451 -0.04 2.89 -0.68
N ASP A 452 0.88 3.56 -1.40
CA ASP A 452 2.01 2.89 -2.08
C ASP A 452 2.81 1.96 -1.17
N ARG A 453 3.12 2.42 0.05
CA ARG A 453 3.86 1.63 1.05
C ARG A 453 3.11 0.36 1.47
N MET A 454 1.78 0.39 1.41
CA MET A 454 0.88 -0.67 1.89
C MET A 454 0.48 -1.64 0.79
N MET A 455 0.90 -1.42 -0.45
CA MET A 455 0.41 -2.20 -1.59
C MET A 455 0.76 -3.68 -1.48
N LEU A 456 1.92 -4.01 -0.94
CA LEU A 456 2.34 -5.39 -0.68
C LEU A 456 1.37 -6.10 0.27
N ARG A 457 1.13 -5.52 1.45
CA ARG A 457 0.16 -6.04 2.43
C ARG A 457 -1.26 -6.06 1.87
N SER A 458 -1.64 -5.06 1.08
CA SER A 458 -2.96 -5.00 0.44
C SER A 458 -3.15 -6.20 -0.50
N VAL A 459 -2.16 -6.53 -1.33
CA VAL A 459 -2.21 -7.73 -2.19
C VAL A 459 -2.28 -9.01 -1.35
N ALA A 460 -1.47 -9.10 -0.29
CA ALA A 460 -1.45 -10.29 0.55
C ALA A 460 -2.80 -10.55 1.22
N ARG A 461 -3.47 -9.47 1.65
CA ARG A 461 -4.77 -9.48 2.32
C ARG A 461 -5.91 -9.97 1.42
N GLU A 462 -5.87 -9.67 0.13
CA GLU A 462 -6.85 -10.22 -0.82
C GLU A 462 -6.74 -11.74 -0.98
N GLY A 463 -5.57 -12.30 -0.65
CA GLY A 463 -5.36 -13.73 -0.52
C GLY A 463 -5.17 -14.46 -1.84
N LYS A 464 -5.11 -15.79 -1.76
CA LYS A 464 -4.77 -16.66 -2.90
C LYS A 464 -5.81 -16.60 -4.03
N GLY A 465 -7.11 -16.59 -3.69
CA GLY A 465 -8.19 -16.58 -4.67
C GLY A 465 -8.21 -15.31 -5.53
N PHE A 466 -7.76 -14.17 -5.01
CA PHE A 466 -7.62 -12.94 -5.77
C PHE A 466 -6.54 -12.99 -6.86
N LEU A 467 -5.53 -13.84 -6.66
CA LEU A 467 -4.37 -13.98 -7.54
C LEU A 467 -4.48 -15.16 -8.52
N GLU A 468 -5.44 -16.06 -8.32
CA GLU A 468 -5.53 -17.34 -9.03
C GLU A 468 -5.61 -17.21 -10.56
N LYS A 469 -6.37 -16.24 -11.06
CA LYS A 469 -6.55 -16.02 -12.51
C LYS A 469 -5.52 -15.06 -13.11
N ARG A 470 -4.65 -14.47 -12.29
CA ARG A 470 -3.65 -13.50 -12.74
C ARG A 470 -2.50 -14.20 -13.45
N LYS A 471 -1.92 -13.52 -14.42
CA LYS A 471 -0.68 -13.90 -15.11
C LYS A 471 0.40 -12.86 -14.88
N VAL A 472 0.01 -11.60 -14.87
CA VAL A 472 0.92 -10.46 -14.72
C VAL A 472 0.31 -9.40 -13.82
N CYS A 473 1.18 -8.76 -13.07
CA CYS A 473 0.89 -7.74 -12.10
C CYS A 473 1.79 -6.53 -12.37
N LEU A 474 1.21 -5.38 -12.70
CA LEU A 474 1.92 -4.11 -12.77
C LEU A 474 1.85 -3.40 -11.42
N PHE A 475 3.00 -2.96 -10.93
CA PHE A 475 3.09 -2.04 -9.81
C PHE A 475 3.76 -0.72 -10.22
N PRO A 476 2.97 0.32 -10.55
CA PRO A 476 3.47 1.67 -10.70
C PRO A 476 3.70 2.29 -9.33
N PHE A 477 4.94 2.67 -9.04
CA PHE A 477 5.31 3.30 -7.77
C PHE A 477 5.77 4.75 -7.99
N THR A 478 5.51 5.58 -6.98
CA THR A 478 5.82 7.02 -7.03
C THR A 478 7.33 7.27 -6.88
N PRO A 479 7.84 8.45 -7.30
CA PRO A 479 9.23 8.81 -7.06
C PRO A 479 9.63 8.71 -5.58
N GLY A 480 8.71 9.02 -4.66
CA GLY A 480 8.96 9.06 -3.20
C GLY A 480 8.97 7.67 -2.55
N THR A 481 8.36 6.67 -3.18
CA THR A 481 8.25 5.32 -2.62
C THR A 481 9.60 4.60 -2.58
N ALA A 482 10.52 4.93 -3.50
CA ALA A 482 11.84 4.30 -3.58
C ALA A 482 12.79 4.62 -2.41
N TYR A 483 12.44 5.57 -1.52
CA TYR A 483 13.31 6.03 -0.44
C TYR A 483 13.16 5.24 0.86
N GLU A 484 12.27 4.26 0.92
CA GLU A 484 11.93 3.57 2.16
C GLU A 484 11.46 2.14 1.92
N ALA A 485 11.53 1.33 2.97
CA ALA A 485 10.94 0.00 2.99
C ALA A 485 9.44 0.09 2.72
N LEU A 486 8.91 -0.84 1.93
CA LEU A 486 7.47 -1.07 1.86
C LEU A 486 7.07 -1.93 3.06
N ALA A 487 5.78 -1.92 3.39
CA ALA A 487 5.29 -2.80 4.45
C ALA A 487 5.60 -4.25 4.08
N PRO A 488 6.27 -5.00 4.97
CA PRO A 488 6.72 -6.35 4.66
C PRO A 488 5.50 -7.24 4.40
N LEU A 489 5.65 -8.12 3.43
CA LEU A 489 4.70 -9.21 3.20
C LEU A 489 4.78 -10.19 4.37
N PRO A 490 3.65 -10.80 4.77
CA PRO A 490 3.73 -11.97 5.62
C PRO A 490 4.50 -13.07 4.87
N VAL A 491 5.54 -13.63 5.49
CA VAL A 491 6.36 -14.71 4.90
C VAL A 491 5.48 -15.92 4.52
N PHE A 492 4.49 -16.18 5.35
CA PHE A 492 3.32 -17.03 5.15
C PHE A 492 2.26 -16.57 6.16
N ASP A 493 1.00 -17.00 6.06
CA ASP A 493 0.00 -16.72 7.09
C ASP A 493 0.34 -17.53 8.36
N PRO A 494 0.89 -16.91 9.43
CA PRO A 494 1.31 -17.63 10.63
C PRO A 494 0.14 -18.02 11.53
N HIS A 495 -1.06 -17.47 11.25
CA HIS A 495 -2.26 -17.78 12.00
C HIS A 495 -3.09 -18.89 11.35
N GLY A 496 -3.09 -18.99 10.03
CA GLY A 496 -3.83 -20.00 9.24
C GLY A 496 -3.01 -21.25 8.91
N SER A 497 -1.69 -21.26 9.17
CA SER A 497 -0.87 -22.44 8.94
C SER A 497 -0.93 -23.42 10.11
N PRO A 498 -1.10 -24.74 9.85
CA PRO A 498 -0.97 -25.76 10.89
C PRO A 498 0.43 -25.71 11.51
N LYS A 499 0.47 -25.67 12.84
CA LYS A 499 1.70 -25.43 13.59
C LYS A 499 1.85 -26.37 14.77
N THR A 500 3.07 -26.83 14.99
CA THR A 500 3.45 -27.71 16.10
C THR A 500 4.37 -26.94 17.02
N LEU A 501 4.00 -26.79 18.30
CA LEU A 501 4.88 -26.17 19.29
C LEU A 501 6.15 -27.02 19.45
N LEU A 502 7.32 -26.42 19.25
CA LEU A 502 8.62 -27.08 19.34
C LEU A 502 9.36 -26.72 20.61
N ALA A 503 9.31 -25.44 20.99
CA ALA A 503 9.90 -24.95 22.23
C ALA A 503 9.09 -23.78 22.80
N ALA A 504 9.14 -23.63 24.12
CA ALA A 504 8.60 -22.48 24.83
C ALA A 504 9.59 -22.08 25.93
N PHE A 505 10.08 -20.85 25.84
CA PHE A 505 10.97 -20.24 26.81
C PHE A 505 10.16 -19.31 27.71
N THR A 506 10.05 -19.67 28.98
CA THR A 506 9.31 -18.91 30.02
C THR A 506 10.11 -18.86 31.30
N GLY A 507 9.91 -17.82 32.10
CA GLY A 507 10.54 -17.69 33.41
C GLY A 507 12.08 -17.77 33.33
N PRO A 508 12.76 -18.59 34.14
CA PRO A 508 14.21 -18.74 34.07
C PRO A 508 14.73 -19.17 32.68
N GLY A 509 13.99 -20.02 31.96
CA GLY A 509 14.38 -20.45 30.62
C GLY A 509 14.37 -19.32 29.58
N LEU A 510 13.56 -18.27 29.80
CA LEU A 510 13.61 -17.07 28.96
C LEU A 510 14.95 -16.32 29.10
N ARG A 511 15.50 -16.27 30.33
CA ARG A 511 16.80 -15.63 30.60
C ARG A 511 17.95 -16.36 29.90
N GLU A 512 17.89 -17.67 29.83
CA GLU A 512 18.91 -18.49 29.16
C GLU A 512 18.82 -18.37 27.63
N ALA A 513 17.60 -18.26 27.09
CA ALA A 513 17.38 -18.16 25.65
C ALA A 513 17.72 -16.78 25.05
N VAL A 514 17.53 -15.71 25.83
CA VAL A 514 17.75 -14.33 25.36
C VAL A 514 19.21 -13.91 25.56
N LYS A 515 19.87 -13.55 24.47
CA LYS A 515 21.22 -13.01 24.45
C LYS A 515 21.17 -11.50 24.22
N LEU A 516 21.70 -10.76 25.19
CA LEU A 516 21.79 -9.30 25.17
C LEU A 516 23.19 -8.87 24.72
N ASP A 517 23.29 -7.86 23.86
CA ASP A 517 24.56 -7.17 23.61
C ASP A 517 24.95 -6.42 24.90
N PRO A 518 26.11 -6.73 25.53
CA PRO A 518 26.55 -6.07 26.76
C PRO A 518 26.54 -4.54 26.67
N LYS A 519 26.84 -3.97 25.49
CA LYS A 519 26.86 -2.51 25.29
C LYS A 519 25.46 -1.91 25.20
N ALA A 520 24.47 -2.67 24.73
CA ALA A 520 23.08 -2.24 24.67
C ALA A 520 22.31 -2.56 25.96
N ALA A 521 22.81 -3.50 26.77
CA ALA A 521 22.17 -4.01 27.97
C ALA A 521 22.14 -2.99 29.12
N GLU A 522 23.16 -2.15 29.25
CA GLU A 522 23.34 -1.29 30.43
C GLU A 522 22.17 -0.30 30.59
N GLY A 523 21.35 -0.51 31.61
CA GLY A 523 20.17 0.30 31.94
C GLY A 523 18.94 0.10 31.05
N THR A 524 19.05 -0.63 29.93
CA THR A 524 17.93 -0.85 28.99
C THR A 524 17.24 -2.19 29.23
N PHE A 525 17.99 -3.26 29.50
CA PHE A 525 17.43 -4.60 29.65
C PHE A 525 17.61 -5.11 31.08
N SER A 526 16.57 -5.76 31.62
CA SER A 526 16.61 -6.40 32.93
C SER A 526 15.67 -7.58 32.96
N PHE A 527 15.98 -8.60 33.77
CA PHE A 527 15.05 -9.70 34.04
C PHE A 527 14.42 -9.51 35.41
N LEU A 528 13.10 -9.59 35.48
CA LEU A 528 12.36 -9.60 36.75
C LEU A 528 12.58 -10.93 37.48
N SER A 529 12.13 -10.99 38.74
CA SER A 529 12.27 -12.18 39.59
C SER A 529 11.50 -13.39 39.05
N ASP A 530 10.41 -13.16 38.32
CA ASP A 530 9.64 -14.19 37.65
C ASP A 530 10.24 -14.64 36.31
N GLY A 531 11.37 -14.05 35.90
CA GLY A 531 12.05 -14.32 34.63
C GLY A 531 11.54 -13.52 33.43
N THR A 532 10.54 -12.65 33.60
CA THR A 532 10.07 -11.74 32.55
C THR A 532 11.20 -10.79 32.11
N LEU A 533 11.44 -10.70 30.80
CA LEU A 533 12.38 -9.73 30.23
C LEU A 533 11.70 -8.36 30.20
N ARG A 534 12.29 -7.38 30.90
CA ARG A 534 11.84 -5.99 30.92
C ARG A 534 12.83 -5.10 30.17
N ILE A 535 12.29 -4.31 29.26
CA ILE A 535 12.99 -3.34 28.41
C ILE A 535 12.58 -1.95 28.88
N ALA A 536 13.49 -1.24 29.52
CA ALA A 536 13.28 0.10 30.06
C ALA A 536 13.36 1.18 28.98
N PRO A 537 12.64 2.31 29.14
CA PRO A 537 12.76 3.43 28.23
C PRO A 537 14.14 4.08 28.29
N VAL A 538 14.67 4.53 27.15
CA VAL A 538 15.94 5.25 27.10
C VAL A 538 15.73 6.69 27.59
N ILE A 539 16.35 7.05 28.72
CA ILE A 539 16.27 8.41 29.27
C ILE A 539 16.91 9.38 28.25
N LYS A 540 16.22 10.50 27.94
CA LYS A 540 16.52 11.55 26.92
C LYS A 540 15.68 11.52 25.62
N GLY A 541 14.39 11.22 25.70
CA GLY A 541 13.44 11.50 24.62
C GLY A 541 13.49 10.57 23.41
N LYS A 542 14.21 9.45 23.53
CA LYS A 542 14.10 8.31 22.63
C LYS A 542 13.20 7.31 23.36
N GLY A 543 12.15 6.80 22.70
CA GLY A 543 11.22 5.85 23.34
C GLY A 543 11.92 4.57 23.83
N THR A 544 11.15 3.59 24.28
CA THR A 544 11.69 2.28 24.67
C THR A 544 12.29 1.59 23.46
N SER A 545 13.61 1.48 23.38
CA SER A 545 14.25 0.83 22.24
C SER A 545 15.35 -0.11 22.69
N GLY A 546 15.49 -1.22 21.97
CA GLY A 546 16.52 -2.20 22.27
C GLY A 546 16.53 -3.33 21.25
N THR A 547 17.66 -4.02 21.15
CA THR A 547 17.79 -5.23 20.33
C THR A 547 18.36 -6.36 21.17
N PHE A 548 17.81 -7.56 21.01
CA PHE A 548 18.32 -8.78 21.61
C PHE A 548 18.24 -9.93 20.61
N THR A 549 18.92 -11.04 20.88
CA THR A 549 18.87 -12.22 20.02
C THR A 549 18.35 -13.43 20.79
N VAL A 550 17.75 -14.37 20.08
CA VAL A 550 17.25 -15.63 20.64
C VAL A 550 17.72 -16.77 19.74
N ASP A 551 18.34 -17.78 20.35
CA ASP A 551 18.75 -18.97 19.60
C ASP A 551 17.52 -19.77 19.16
N ILE A 552 17.61 -20.33 17.95
CA ILE A 552 16.55 -21.18 17.43
C ILE A 552 16.71 -22.61 17.99
N PRO A 553 15.64 -23.26 18.47
CA PRO A 553 15.68 -24.66 18.86
C PRO A 553 16.11 -25.57 17.69
N ALA A 554 16.93 -26.59 17.97
CA ALA A 554 17.42 -27.51 16.95
C ALA A 554 16.28 -28.21 16.17
N GLU A 555 15.15 -28.43 16.84
CA GLU A 555 13.94 -29.05 16.31
C GLU A 555 13.32 -28.26 15.14
N VAL A 556 13.52 -26.95 15.09
CA VAL A 556 13.03 -26.09 14.01
C VAL A 556 13.61 -26.51 12.66
N ALA A 557 14.83 -27.05 12.64
CA ALA A 557 15.48 -27.52 11.41
C ALA A 557 14.76 -28.68 10.71
N LYS A 558 13.79 -29.33 11.39
CA LYS A 558 12.95 -30.37 10.81
C LYS A 558 11.82 -29.81 9.92
N PHE A 559 11.64 -28.49 9.92
CA PHE A 559 10.59 -27.81 9.18
C PHE A 559 11.22 -26.84 8.18
N SER A 560 10.59 -26.70 7.00
CA SER A 560 10.99 -25.68 6.03
C SER A 560 10.58 -24.27 6.46
N ARG A 561 9.67 -24.15 7.43
CA ARG A 561 9.10 -22.91 7.95
C ARG A 561 8.88 -23.02 9.44
N PHE A 562 8.97 -21.90 10.13
CA PHE A 562 8.63 -21.81 11.55
C PHE A 562 8.00 -20.47 11.88
N THR A 563 7.26 -20.45 12.98
CA THR A 563 6.72 -19.23 13.58
C THR A 563 7.35 -19.03 14.95
N MET A 564 7.71 -17.80 15.27
CA MET A 564 8.10 -17.39 16.61
C MET A 564 6.99 -16.52 17.20
N GLU A 565 6.56 -16.83 18.42
CA GLU A 565 5.60 -16.03 19.18
C GLU A 565 6.32 -15.29 20.31
N LEU A 566 6.04 -14.01 20.47
CA LEU A 566 6.42 -13.23 21.65
C LEU A 566 5.17 -12.97 22.50
N GLU A 567 5.09 -13.50 23.72
CA GLU A 567 4.05 -13.16 24.69
C GLU A 567 4.55 -12.02 25.59
N PHE A 568 3.83 -10.92 25.58
CA PHE A 568 4.10 -9.73 26.35
C PHE A 568 3.21 -9.64 27.59
N SER A 569 3.69 -8.99 28.64
CA SER A 569 2.89 -8.65 29.82
C SER A 569 2.60 -7.15 29.93
N SER A 570 3.20 -6.33 29.05
CA SER A 570 2.97 -4.89 28.96
C SER A 570 1.94 -4.54 27.88
N LYS A 571 1.17 -3.49 28.17
CA LYS A 571 0.46 -2.69 27.17
C LYS A 571 1.33 -1.50 26.78
N ASP A 572 1.80 -1.50 25.54
CA ASP A 572 2.76 -0.53 25.02
C ASP A 572 2.46 -0.15 23.56
N LEU A 573 3.06 0.95 23.11
CA LEU A 573 3.03 1.38 21.71
C LEU A 573 4.42 1.14 21.14
N THR A 574 4.65 -0.06 20.63
CA THR A 574 5.96 -0.47 20.09
C THR A 574 5.86 -1.09 18.72
N THR A 575 6.83 -0.80 17.87
CA THR A 575 7.10 -1.62 16.69
C THR A 575 8.02 -2.74 17.13
N VAL A 576 7.63 -3.97 16.86
CA VAL A 576 8.45 -5.16 17.09
C VAL A 576 8.89 -5.67 15.73
N THR A 577 10.20 -5.79 15.55
CA THR A 577 10.81 -6.31 14.32
C THR A 577 11.60 -7.55 14.67
N ALA A 578 11.30 -8.66 14.03
CA ALA A 578 12.07 -9.89 14.14
C ALA A 578 12.80 -10.16 12.83
N LYS A 579 14.11 -10.40 12.90
CA LYS A 579 14.96 -10.71 11.75
C LYS A 579 15.62 -12.06 11.91
N TYR A 580 15.63 -12.86 10.85
CA TYR A 580 16.26 -14.16 10.84
C TYR A 580 16.80 -14.48 9.44
N ALA A 581 18.07 -14.83 9.34
CA ALA A 581 18.72 -15.20 8.07
C ALA A 581 18.41 -14.23 6.90
N GLY A 582 18.37 -12.92 7.19
CA GLY A 582 18.05 -11.89 6.18
C GLY A 582 16.55 -11.65 5.95
N GLN A 583 15.67 -12.52 6.42
CA GLN A 583 14.22 -12.30 6.45
C GLN A 583 13.87 -11.33 7.58
N THR A 584 12.86 -10.48 7.37
CA THR A 584 12.36 -9.53 8.36
C THR A 584 10.84 -9.60 8.42
N ASP A 585 10.31 -9.73 9.63
CA ASP A 585 8.88 -9.63 9.92
C ASP A 585 8.66 -8.59 11.02
N SER A 586 7.57 -7.83 10.94
CA SER A 586 7.29 -6.76 11.90
C SER A 586 5.81 -6.54 12.15
N THR A 587 5.53 -6.18 13.40
CA THR A 587 4.19 -5.82 13.88
C THR A 587 4.25 -4.49 14.62
N ILE A 588 3.15 -3.74 14.57
CA ILE A 588 2.98 -2.49 15.30
C ILE A 588 1.97 -2.75 16.41
N ARG A 589 2.48 -2.79 17.64
CA ARG A 589 1.68 -2.95 18.84
C ARG A 589 1.07 -1.63 19.26
N SER A 590 -0.16 -1.72 19.74
CA SER A 590 -0.84 -0.60 20.38
C SER A 590 -1.03 -0.85 21.86
N ASP A 591 -1.09 0.21 22.67
CA ASP A 591 -1.24 0.17 24.14
C ASP A 591 -2.61 -0.34 24.61
N THR A 592 -3.30 -0.95 23.68
CA THR A 592 -4.72 -1.15 23.62
C THR A 592 -5.05 -2.58 23.22
N GLN A 593 -4.12 -3.25 22.54
CA GLN A 593 -4.22 -4.61 22.04
C GLN A 593 -4.52 -5.54 23.22
N LEU A 594 -5.59 -6.34 23.11
CA LEU A 594 -5.94 -7.35 24.14
C LEU A 594 -5.14 -8.64 23.97
N ALA A 595 -4.74 -8.95 22.73
CA ALA A 595 -3.83 -10.05 22.46
C ALA A 595 -2.42 -9.62 22.89
N ASN A 596 -1.87 -10.35 23.85
CA ASN A 596 -0.53 -10.13 24.35
C ASN A 596 0.53 -10.86 23.53
N ASN A 597 0.16 -11.53 22.44
CA ASN A 597 1.05 -12.35 21.65
C ASN A 597 1.20 -11.76 20.26
N ASP A 598 2.44 -11.66 19.79
CA ASP A 598 2.75 -11.34 18.40
C ASP A 598 3.44 -12.53 17.75
N LEU A 599 3.04 -12.87 16.51
CA LEU A 599 3.57 -13.99 15.75
C LEU A 599 4.41 -13.47 14.58
N PHE A 600 5.57 -14.08 14.38
CA PHE A 600 6.53 -13.76 13.32
C PHE A 600 6.83 -15.03 12.53
N GLY A 601 6.67 -15.00 11.20
CA GLY A 601 6.87 -16.17 10.34
C GLY A 601 8.20 -16.13 9.58
N PHE A 602 8.90 -17.26 9.48
CA PHE A 602 10.17 -17.39 8.75
C PHE A 602 10.28 -18.71 7.96
N PHE A 603 10.97 -18.69 6.82
CA PHE A 603 11.55 -19.89 6.21
C PHE A 603 12.80 -20.28 6.99
N PHE A 604 13.03 -21.57 7.25
CA PHE A 604 14.25 -22.00 7.93
C PHE A 604 15.46 -21.98 6.98
N GLU A 605 16.51 -21.26 7.35
CA GLU A 605 17.77 -21.09 6.60
C GLU A 605 18.99 -21.31 7.50
N GLY A 606 18.97 -22.40 8.27
CA GLY A 606 20.08 -22.80 9.14
C GLY A 606 19.98 -22.27 10.57
N GLN A 607 20.96 -22.63 11.39
CA GLN A 607 20.95 -22.36 12.84
C GLN A 607 21.54 -20.98 13.16
N THR A 608 20.92 -19.92 12.65
CA THR A 608 21.24 -18.54 13.04
C THR A 608 20.24 -18.03 14.10
N PRO A 609 20.66 -17.21 15.07
CA PRO A 609 19.74 -16.60 16.02
C PRO A 609 18.72 -15.69 15.33
N VAL A 610 17.55 -15.51 15.96
CA VAL A 610 16.58 -14.48 15.58
C VAL A 610 16.94 -13.19 16.32
N GLU A 611 17.14 -12.09 15.60
CA GLU A 611 17.31 -10.74 16.14
C GLU A 611 15.95 -10.08 16.36
N ILE A 612 15.66 -9.65 17.58
CA ILE A 612 14.43 -8.94 17.94
C ILE A 612 14.76 -7.49 18.26
N GLY A 613 14.26 -6.59 17.43
CA GLY A 613 14.25 -5.15 17.67
C GLY A 613 12.92 -4.69 18.25
N ILE A 614 12.97 -3.90 19.31
CA ILE A 614 11.82 -3.21 19.90
C ILE A 614 12.06 -1.71 19.71
N GLU A 615 11.09 -1.01 19.13
CA GLU A 615 11.10 0.45 19.01
C GLU A 615 9.77 1.04 19.49
N GLY A 616 9.82 1.67 20.66
CA GLY A 616 8.70 2.33 21.31
C GLY A 616 8.44 3.71 20.73
N ASN A 617 7.17 4.07 20.68
CA ASN A 617 6.74 5.39 20.26
C ASN A 617 7.39 6.46 21.15
N ARG A 618 8.01 7.47 20.54
CA ARG A 618 8.71 8.56 21.27
C ARG A 618 7.80 9.34 22.22
N ASN A 619 6.49 9.33 21.96
CA ASN A 619 5.49 10.00 22.79
C ASN A 619 4.90 9.08 23.88
N PHE A 620 5.28 7.80 23.91
CA PHE A 620 4.74 6.81 24.83
C PHE A 620 5.86 6.06 25.56
N VAL A 621 6.37 6.69 26.61
CA VAL A 621 7.52 6.23 27.37
C VAL A 621 7.06 5.18 28.40
N ARG A 622 6.90 3.92 27.98
CA ARG A 622 6.57 2.79 28.86
C ARG A 622 7.54 1.62 28.67
N ALA A 623 7.88 0.94 29.77
CA ALA A 623 8.67 -0.27 29.68
C ALA A 623 7.89 -1.36 28.93
N VAL A 624 8.61 -2.16 28.13
CA VAL A 624 8.07 -3.33 27.44
C VAL A 624 8.47 -4.57 28.22
N SER A 625 7.56 -5.51 28.40
CA SER A 625 7.79 -6.73 29.17
C SER A 625 7.41 -7.95 28.34
N ILE A 626 8.37 -8.86 28.13
CA ILE A 626 8.20 -10.13 27.41
C ILE A 626 8.25 -11.27 28.42
N LYS A 627 7.17 -12.04 28.50
CA LYS A 627 6.96 -13.14 29.44
C LYS A 627 7.30 -14.51 28.85
N ALA A 628 7.10 -14.69 27.54
CA ALA A 628 7.43 -15.93 26.87
C ALA A 628 7.90 -15.71 25.44
N ILE A 629 8.73 -16.64 24.96
CA ILE A 629 9.05 -16.80 23.54
C ILE A 629 8.77 -18.24 23.15
N ARG A 630 7.94 -18.46 22.13
CA ARG A 630 7.58 -19.80 21.66
C ARG A 630 7.99 -19.99 20.21
N PHE A 631 8.47 -21.18 19.88
CA PHE A 631 8.79 -21.57 18.52
C PHE A 631 7.87 -22.68 18.06
N TYR A 632 7.32 -22.53 16.86
CA TYR A 632 6.43 -23.49 16.23
C TYR A 632 6.98 -23.92 14.89
N GLY A 633 7.03 -25.23 14.64
CA GLY A 633 7.28 -25.77 13.31
C GLY A 633 6.00 -25.69 12.48
N VAL A 634 6.12 -25.23 11.24
CA VAL A 634 4.98 -25.05 10.35
C VAL A 634 5.06 -26.09 9.24
N THR A 635 4.10 -27.01 9.22
CA THR A 635 4.00 -27.99 8.15
C THR A 635 3.45 -27.31 6.91
N SER A 636 4.11 -27.47 5.76
CA SER A 636 3.50 -27.10 4.50
C SER A 636 2.21 -27.91 4.33
N VAL A 637 1.09 -27.19 4.21
CA VAL A 637 -0.12 -27.75 3.60
C VAL A 637 0.29 -28.19 2.20
N LYS A 638 0.17 -29.49 1.92
CA LYS A 638 0.85 -30.15 0.80
C LYS A 638 0.24 -29.79 -0.55
#